data_AF-A0A0N4YT92-F1
#
_entry.id   AF-A0A0N4YT92-F1
#
_cell.length_a   1.000
_cell.length_b   1.000
_cell.length_c   1.000
_cell.angle_alpha   90.00
_cell.angle_beta   90.00
_cell.angle_gamma   90.00
#
_symmetry.space_group_name_H-M   'P 1'
#
loop_
_entity.id
_entity.type
_entity.pdbx_description
1 polymer ?
#
loop_
_entity_poly.entity_id
_entity_poly.type
_entity_poly.pdbx_seq_one_letter_code
_entity_poly.pdbx_strand_id
1 'polypeptide(L)'
;MEEVETNDLKAVRKQFKDFEQFMSSLTDSQDTVGRVLARKLVDVEGSIRRGQLLCGKAESEEERAAIEGQLRLVNGRWESLRELSMRRQNALQTTLNQLQNRQLVLIDKWLSGVEFEMTSCEPLASTHDAAIRQIEAHTRLQSKIHAFQDTINDLSCFVAVVDEGDSSDERVGLLEQRLQTIGERWRAVCEWAEVRAAQLDGLAELCAHTIEVFDTLNVWLKEREHELLGLKSAHHLEDPEQVAEQVRKLQRAEAALEAEHGSFVRLSQLSCELVARLEKGNGAAANDVRRRLDTVTQRWDNLVARIEEHSRMLVQSGKADVRQLKHTAPPAAHSSGGMEQGMKADRFVKANETSLKVTTLEAIQAERGETTSDTEDEEAKNQVTTLEAIQAERGETTSDTEDEEAKNQVLERFLRHVAKLTAEMEPLRAWSSTFQVSKKSDQVRKMISVCQEKLIQIKDQEAKVNRLQLELEHMHLSSNLTPAHLKKANDAFEKFAKGWARIVTKISEAMNVLTGHDEGDEETLVAKGIEQWIEGCDKVLCELVKLPVEERTKRVAKLQQQLLTQDNNLSFIEKDPLKKAILKKGLDIVRKRIAALAEEPTTSAGNAEQELNQELDGEWCTVGDVEALDKEVQRAERAVNIARQADMSSDIVEKAETKKAEMEERRRATHAAQEKMKAAEDGLQRYDISFIRI
;
A
#
# COMPACT_ATOMS: atom_id res chain seq x y z
N MET A 1 36.82 17.48 16.98
CA MET A 1 35.36 17.52 16.78
C MET A 1 35.05 18.70 15.88
N GLU A 2 34.41 18.46 14.74
CA GLU A 2 33.96 19.51 13.82
C GLU A 2 32.91 20.42 14.50
N GLU A 3 32.77 21.67 14.06
CA GLU A 3 31.73 22.58 14.56
C GLU A 3 30.32 22.03 14.23
N VAL A 4 29.31 22.38 15.03
CA VAL A 4 27.92 22.03 14.71
C VAL A 4 27.53 22.81 13.46
N GLU A 5 27.22 22.12 12.36
CA GLU A 5 26.66 22.80 11.18
C GLU A 5 25.27 23.31 11.53
N THR A 6 25.00 24.60 11.43
CA THR A 6 23.79 25.18 12.05
C THR A 6 22.57 25.28 11.13
N ASN A 7 22.72 24.99 9.84
CA ASN A 7 21.72 25.36 8.83
C ASN A 7 21.12 24.20 8.04
N ASP A 8 21.70 23.00 8.08
CA ASP A 8 21.18 21.84 7.35
C ASP A 8 20.66 20.78 8.32
N LEU A 9 19.35 20.54 8.30
CA LEU A 9 18.71 19.55 9.15
C LEU A 9 19.26 18.12 8.89
N LYS A 10 19.56 17.79 7.62
CA LYS A 10 20.06 16.45 7.26
C LYS A 10 21.47 16.26 7.80
N ALA A 11 22.31 17.28 7.68
CA ALA A 11 23.67 17.26 8.22
C ALA A 11 23.69 17.24 9.75
N VAL A 12 22.90 18.09 10.43
CA VAL A 12 22.77 18.08 11.91
C VAL A 12 22.28 16.74 12.42
N ARG A 13 21.30 16.13 11.74
CA ARG A 13 20.79 14.80 12.12
C ARG A 13 21.87 13.73 11.99
N LYS A 14 22.70 13.79 10.94
CA LYS A 14 23.84 12.90 10.78
C LYS A 14 24.84 13.10 11.92
N GLN A 15 25.22 14.35 12.20
CA GLN A 15 26.12 14.69 13.31
C GLN A 15 25.56 14.24 14.67
N PHE A 16 24.25 14.33 14.88
CA PHE A 16 23.57 13.84 16.09
C PHE A 16 23.67 12.31 16.20
N LYS A 17 23.35 11.55 15.14
CA LYS A 17 23.47 10.09 15.13
C LYS A 17 24.92 9.61 15.30
N ASP A 18 25.86 10.24 14.61
CA ASP A 18 27.28 9.92 14.72
C ASP A 18 27.79 10.19 16.16
N PHE A 19 27.30 11.27 16.78
CA PHE A 19 27.59 11.59 18.17
C PHE A 19 26.92 10.61 19.16
N GLU A 20 25.70 10.16 18.92
CA GLU A 20 25.05 9.10 19.72
C GLU A 20 25.82 7.78 19.64
N GLN A 21 26.30 7.39 18.45
CA GLN A 21 27.14 6.20 18.29
C GLN A 21 28.48 6.36 19.02
N PHE A 22 29.08 7.55 18.95
CA PHE A 22 30.27 7.87 19.75
C PHE A 22 29.98 7.78 21.25
N MET A 23 28.86 8.30 21.73
CA MET A 23 28.44 8.22 23.15
C MET A 23 28.13 6.78 23.58
N SER A 24 27.51 5.98 22.71
CA SER A 24 27.32 4.54 22.93
C SER A 24 28.66 3.83 23.02
N SER A 25 29.58 4.08 22.08
CA SER A 25 30.92 3.51 22.10
C SER A 25 31.74 3.99 23.31
N LEU A 26 31.54 5.22 23.76
CA LEU A 26 32.17 5.77 24.96
C LEU A 26 31.63 5.05 26.19
N THR A 27 30.32 4.85 26.28
CA THR A 27 29.64 4.06 27.33
C THR A 27 30.08 2.59 27.28
N ASP A 28 30.21 1.98 26.10
CA ASP A 28 30.66 0.59 25.91
C ASP A 28 32.15 0.42 26.27
N SER A 29 32.97 1.43 25.95
CA SER A 29 34.37 1.50 26.36
C SER A 29 34.48 1.75 27.87
N GLN A 30 33.58 2.54 28.46
CA GLN A 30 33.41 2.72 29.89
C GLN A 30 32.93 1.42 30.55
N ASP A 31 32.16 0.58 29.86
CA ASP A 31 31.76 -0.76 30.27
C ASP A 31 32.85 -1.82 30.02
N THR A 32 33.87 -1.52 29.22
CA THR A 32 35.00 -2.45 28.97
C THR A 32 36.17 -2.14 29.90
N VAL A 33 36.48 -0.86 30.10
CA VAL A 33 37.25 -0.35 31.25
C VAL A 33 36.49 -0.62 32.56
N GLY A 34 35.16 -0.57 32.49
CA GLY A 34 34.20 -0.95 33.52
C GLY A 34 34.14 -2.45 33.72
N ARG A 35 34.30 -3.33 32.75
CA ARG A 35 34.38 -4.79 32.99
C ARG A 35 35.65 -5.18 33.74
N VAL A 36 36.70 -4.36 33.63
CA VAL A 36 37.90 -4.43 34.50
C VAL A 36 37.64 -3.81 35.90
N LEU A 37 36.54 -3.06 36.10
CA LEU A 37 36.25 -2.28 37.32
C LEU A 37 34.85 -2.46 37.96
N ALA A 38 33.89 -3.18 37.39
CA ALA A 38 32.46 -3.08 37.68
C ALA A 38 31.88 -4.43 38.13
N ARG A 39 31.64 -4.50 39.44
CA ARG A 39 30.36 -5.06 39.91
C ARG A 39 29.56 -3.95 40.58
N LYS A 40 28.96 -3.11 39.71
CA LYS A 40 27.82 -2.19 39.86
C LYS A 40 27.86 -1.05 40.90
N LEU A 41 27.59 0.18 40.43
CA LEU A 41 27.03 1.37 41.12
C LEU A 41 27.91 2.28 42.01
N VAL A 42 29.25 2.23 41.95
CA VAL A 42 30.12 2.95 42.92
C VAL A 42 31.25 3.73 42.22
N ASP A 43 30.90 4.79 41.49
CA ASP A 43 31.72 5.33 40.39
C ASP A 43 32.81 6.37 40.75
N VAL A 44 33.12 6.57 42.04
CA VAL A 44 34.29 7.40 42.45
C VAL A 44 34.98 6.78 43.66
N GLU A 45 34.18 6.25 44.58
CA GLU A 45 34.63 5.64 45.83
C GLU A 45 35.45 4.36 45.62
N GLY A 46 35.17 3.57 44.58
CA GLY A 46 35.92 2.33 44.29
C GLY A 46 37.34 2.57 43.76
N SER A 47 37.54 3.62 42.96
CA SER A 47 38.85 4.04 42.47
C SER A 47 39.68 4.68 43.59
N ILE A 48 39.04 5.50 44.44
CA ILE A 48 39.62 6.06 45.66
C ILE A 48 39.99 4.94 46.65
N ARG A 49 39.13 3.93 46.86
CA ARG A 49 39.38 2.82 47.79
C ARG A 49 40.50 1.89 47.34
N ARG A 50 40.67 1.65 46.02
CA ARG A 50 41.81 0.90 45.46
C ARG A 50 43.10 1.72 45.48
N GLY A 51 43.01 3.02 45.21
CA GLY A 51 44.10 3.97 45.44
C GLY A 51 44.55 3.98 46.89
N GLN A 52 43.61 4.00 47.84
CA GLN A 52 43.87 3.89 49.28
C GLN A 52 44.42 2.51 49.70
N LEU A 53 44.02 1.43 49.02
CA LEU A 53 44.54 0.07 49.26
C LEU A 53 45.97 -0.10 48.73
N LEU A 54 46.27 0.48 47.56
CA LEU A 54 47.62 0.56 46.98
C LEU A 54 48.49 1.50 47.79
N CYS A 55 47.94 2.62 48.26
CA CYS A 55 48.58 3.47 49.23
C CYS A 55 48.91 2.63 50.46
N GLY A 56 47.95 1.92 51.06
CA GLY A 56 48.16 1.03 52.21
C GLY A 56 49.23 -0.06 52.05
N LYS A 57 49.57 -0.44 50.81
CA LYS A 57 50.62 -1.42 50.46
C LYS A 57 51.93 -0.80 49.96
N ALA A 58 51.94 0.50 49.67
CA ALA A 58 53.13 1.22 49.27
C ALA A 58 54.03 1.47 50.49
N GLU A 59 55.31 1.16 50.34
CA GLU A 59 56.33 1.22 51.41
C GLU A 59 56.87 2.65 51.61
N SER A 60 56.63 3.56 50.64
CA SER A 60 57.03 4.97 50.67
C SER A 60 55.83 5.94 50.55
N GLU A 61 55.85 7.03 51.32
CA GLU A 61 54.86 8.13 51.28
C GLU A 61 54.80 8.79 49.87
N GLU A 62 55.92 8.80 49.14
CA GLU A 62 56.02 9.38 47.79
C GLU A 62 55.26 8.55 46.75
N GLU A 63 55.28 7.23 46.86
CA GLU A 63 54.52 6.32 45.98
C GLU A 63 53.01 6.46 46.21
N ARG A 64 52.59 6.63 47.47
CA ARG A 64 51.20 6.91 47.84
C ARG A 64 50.72 8.21 47.19
N ALA A 65 51.51 9.28 47.35
CA ALA A 65 51.19 10.59 46.78
C ALA A 65 51.16 10.58 45.24
N ALA A 66 52.05 9.82 44.60
CA ALA A 66 52.07 9.67 43.14
C ALA A 66 50.83 8.94 42.61
N ILE A 67 50.40 7.86 43.27
CA ILE A 67 49.20 7.10 42.90
C ILE A 67 47.94 7.96 43.08
N GLU A 68 47.82 8.69 44.19
CA GLU A 68 46.71 9.63 44.40
C GLU A 68 46.69 10.77 43.37
N GLY A 69 47.85 11.31 43.01
CA GLY A 69 47.98 12.33 41.98
C GLY A 69 47.51 11.85 40.60
N GLN A 70 47.87 10.62 40.23
CA GLN A 70 47.43 10.01 38.96
C GLN A 70 45.93 9.71 38.95
N LEU A 71 45.36 9.24 40.06
CA LEU A 71 43.91 9.01 40.18
C LEU A 71 43.11 10.31 40.06
N ARG A 72 43.58 11.41 40.70
CA ARG A 72 42.95 12.73 40.55
C ARG A 72 43.05 13.25 39.11
N LEU A 73 44.18 13.01 38.43
CA LEU A 73 44.36 13.40 37.03
C LEU A 73 43.44 12.65 36.09
N VAL A 74 43.30 11.32 36.25
CA VAL A 74 42.39 10.50 35.44
C VAL A 74 40.94 10.90 35.69
N ASN A 75 40.55 11.11 36.94
CA ASN A 75 39.22 11.59 37.30
C ASN A 75 38.91 12.98 36.70
N GLY A 76 39.87 13.91 36.78
CA GLY A 76 39.72 15.24 36.19
C GLY A 76 39.58 15.21 34.67
N ARG A 77 40.32 14.32 33.98
CA ARG A 77 40.20 14.12 32.53
C ARG A 77 38.86 13.49 32.14
N TRP A 78 38.37 12.52 32.93
CA TRP A 78 37.07 11.88 32.71
C TRP A 78 35.91 12.86 32.89
N GLU A 79 35.92 13.65 33.96
CA GLU A 79 34.90 14.67 34.19
C GLU A 79 34.91 15.75 33.10
N SER A 80 36.11 16.17 32.66
CA SER A 80 36.25 17.11 31.54
C SER A 80 35.68 16.54 30.23
N LEU A 81 35.91 15.25 29.96
CA LEU A 81 35.37 14.56 28.78
C LEU A 81 33.84 14.44 28.85
N ARG A 82 33.30 14.08 30.03
CA ARG A 82 31.86 14.02 30.28
C ARG A 82 31.21 15.38 30.06
N GLU A 83 31.76 16.44 30.65
CA GLU A 83 31.24 17.79 30.52
C GLU A 83 31.25 18.27 29.07
N LEU A 84 32.36 18.04 28.34
CA LEU A 84 32.46 18.38 26.92
C LEU A 84 31.45 17.60 26.07
N SER A 85 31.25 16.32 26.38
CA SER A 85 30.30 15.45 25.67
C SER A 85 28.85 15.88 25.92
N MET A 86 28.47 16.17 27.17
CA MET A 86 27.14 16.69 27.50
C MET A 86 26.88 18.05 26.85
N ARG A 87 27.87 18.95 26.84
CA ARG A 87 27.76 20.25 26.15
C ARG A 87 27.52 20.06 24.65
N ARG A 88 28.24 19.12 24.01
CA ARG A 88 28.05 18.82 22.58
C ARG A 88 26.69 18.19 22.29
N GLN A 89 26.24 17.25 23.13
CA GLN A 89 24.91 16.63 23.03
C GLN A 89 23.82 17.69 23.09
N ASN A 90 23.86 18.57 24.10
CA ASN A 90 22.89 19.65 24.29
C ASN A 90 22.88 20.64 23.13
N ALA A 91 24.06 20.96 22.57
CA ALA A 91 24.17 21.84 21.41
C ALA A 91 23.53 21.22 20.16
N LEU A 92 23.90 19.98 19.82
CA LEU A 92 23.32 19.26 18.67
C LEU A 92 21.80 19.11 18.83
N GLN A 93 21.36 18.78 20.04
CA GLN A 93 19.96 18.60 20.39
C GLN A 93 19.15 19.89 20.21
N THR A 94 19.66 21.01 20.72
CA THR A 94 19.02 22.32 20.59
C THR A 94 18.90 22.73 19.13
N THR A 95 19.98 22.59 18.36
CA THR A 95 19.99 22.91 16.92
C THR A 95 19.04 22.01 16.13
N LEU A 96 19.01 20.70 16.41
CA LEU A 96 18.10 19.76 15.75
C LEU A 96 16.63 20.13 15.98
N ASN A 97 16.24 20.37 17.23
CA ASN A 97 14.87 20.77 17.58
C ASN A 97 14.48 22.09 16.93
N GLN A 98 15.39 23.07 16.86
CA GLN A 98 15.11 24.37 16.22
C GLN A 98 14.86 24.20 14.71
N LEU A 99 15.69 23.41 14.03
CA LEU A 99 15.55 23.15 12.59
C LEU A 99 14.28 22.35 12.27
N GLN A 100 13.97 21.30 13.06
CA GLN A 100 12.73 20.54 12.93
C GLN A 100 11.51 21.45 13.13
N ASN A 101 11.47 22.26 14.19
CA ASN A 101 10.36 23.19 14.43
C ASN A 101 10.20 24.21 13.30
N ARG A 102 11.31 24.73 12.77
CA ARG A 102 11.28 25.64 11.61
C ARG A 102 10.68 24.97 10.39
N GLN A 103 11.01 23.70 10.13
CA GLN A 103 10.42 22.94 9.03
C GLN A 103 8.93 22.66 9.26
N LEU A 104 8.49 22.34 10.49
CA LEU A 104 7.06 22.19 10.80
C LEU A 104 6.29 23.48 10.57
N VAL A 105 6.84 24.65 10.93
CA VAL A 105 6.21 25.96 10.67
C VAL A 105 6.12 26.24 9.16
N LEU A 106 7.13 25.86 8.39
CA LEU A 106 7.10 25.99 6.93
C LEU A 106 5.98 25.14 6.31
N ILE A 107 5.85 23.89 6.75
CA ILE A 107 4.82 22.95 6.29
C ILE A 107 3.44 23.44 6.68
N ASP A 108 3.27 23.88 7.93
CA ASP A 108 2.02 24.44 8.42
C ASP A 108 1.56 25.64 7.58
N LYS A 109 2.47 26.58 7.30
CA LYS A 109 2.19 27.75 6.45
C LYS A 109 1.84 27.35 5.02
N TRP A 110 2.55 26.38 4.45
CA TRP A 110 2.27 25.90 3.10
C TRP A 110 0.88 25.23 3.03
N LEU A 111 0.57 24.35 3.99
CA LEU A 111 -0.73 23.70 4.10
C LEU A 111 -1.85 24.72 4.22
N SER A 112 -1.72 25.71 5.11
CA SER A 112 -2.72 26.78 5.24
C SER A 112 -2.92 27.58 3.95
N GLY A 113 -1.86 27.79 3.17
CA GLY A 113 -1.95 28.43 1.86
C GLY A 113 -2.75 27.59 0.86
N VAL A 114 -2.48 26.29 0.80
CA VAL A 114 -3.19 25.36 -0.09
C VAL A 114 -4.64 25.16 0.34
N GLU A 115 -4.91 25.00 1.64
CA GLU A 115 -6.27 24.90 2.19
C GLU A 115 -7.09 26.16 1.89
N PHE A 116 -6.46 27.34 1.92
CA PHE A 116 -7.08 28.57 1.48
C PHE A 116 -7.37 28.59 -0.03
N GLU A 117 -6.42 28.14 -0.86
CA GLU A 117 -6.66 27.98 -2.31
C GLU A 117 -7.80 26.99 -2.60
N MET A 118 -7.90 25.88 -1.85
CA MET A 118 -8.97 24.87 -1.95
C MET A 118 -10.35 25.43 -1.60
N THR A 119 -10.45 26.16 -0.48
CA THR A 119 -11.72 26.76 -0.03
C THR A 119 -12.15 27.94 -0.88
N SER A 120 -11.20 28.63 -1.52
CA SER A 120 -11.47 29.73 -2.45
C SER A 120 -11.78 29.27 -3.87
N CYS A 121 -11.74 27.96 -4.16
CA CYS A 121 -12.05 27.44 -5.48
C CYS A 121 -13.51 27.70 -5.86
N GLU A 122 -13.72 28.16 -7.08
CA GLU A 122 -15.05 28.38 -7.62
C GLU A 122 -15.85 27.07 -7.73
N PRO A 123 -17.19 27.15 -7.63
CA PRO A 123 -18.10 26.06 -7.97
C PRO A 123 -17.78 25.43 -9.32
N LEU A 124 -18.17 24.17 -9.52
CA LEU A 124 -17.87 23.44 -10.75
C LEU A 124 -18.39 24.21 -11.98
N ALA A 125 -17.53 24.41 -12.98
CA ALA A 125 -17.84 25.21 -14.16
C ALA A 125 -18.99 24.63 -15.00
N SER A 126 -19.83 25.51 -15.54
CA SER A 126 -20.97 25.15 -16.41
C SER A 126 -20.74 25.48 -17.89
N THR A 127 -19.57 26.04 -18.22
CA THR A 127 -19.17 26.39 -19.59
C THR A 127 -17.80 25.80 -19.91
N HIS A 128 -17.57 25.54 -21.19
CA HIS A 128 -16.30 24.98 -21.67
C HIS A 128 -15.09 25.81 -21.22
N ASP A 129 -15.07 27.11 -21.53
CA ASP A 129 -13.93 27.97 -21.21
C ASP A 129 -13.65 28.09 -19.70
N ALA A 130 -14.70 28.11 -18.88
CA ALA A 130 -14.55 28.14 -17.44
C ALA A 130 -14.00 26.80 -16.91
N ALA A 131 -14.46 25.67 -17.46
CA ALA A 131 -13.95 24.36 -17.11
C ALA A 131 -12.46 24.22 -17.47
N ILE A 132 -12.03 24.70 -18.64
CA ILE A 132 -10.61 24.72 -19.03
C ILE A 132 -9.79 25.55 -18.03
N ARG A 133 -10.23 26.75 -17.66
CA ARG A 133 -9.52 27.55 -16.64
C ARG A 133 -9.43 26.83 -15.29
N GLN A 134 -10.48 26.14 -14.87
CA GLN A 134 -10.47 25.36 -13.63
C GLN A 134 -9.52 24.15 -13.71
N ILE A 135 -9.47 23.47 -14.86
CA ILE A 135 -8.50 22.38 -15.13
C ILE A 135 -7.07 22.92 -15.03
N GLU A 136 -6.75 24.02 -15.70
CA GLU A 136 -5.41 24.62 -15.65
C GLU A 136 -5.01 25.05 -14.24
N ALA A 137 -5.93 25.68 -13.50
CA ALA A 137 -5.70 26.07 -12.12
C ALA A 137 -5.44 24.84 -11.23
N HIS A 138 -6.23 23.79 -11.41
CA HIS A 138 -6.08 22.54 -10.68
C HIS A 138 -4.76 21.83 -11.02
N THR A 139 -4.35 21.76 -12.30
CA THR A 139 -3.06 21.18 -12.70
C THR A 139 -1.88 21.92 -12.08
N ARG A 140 -1.95 23.24 -11.96
CA ARG A 140 -0.93 24.04 -11.24
C ARG A 140 -0.89 23.69 -9.76
N LEU A 141 -2.05 23.57 -9.11
CA LEU A 141 -2.14 23.17 -7.72
C LEU A 141 -1.60 21.76 -7.49
N GLN A 142 -1.96 20.80 -8.34
CA GLN A 142 -1.45 19.43 -8.30
C GLN A 142 0.08 19.39 -8.46
N SER A 143 0.64 20.22 -9.34
CA SER A 143 2.09 20.37 -9.48
C SER A 143 2.75 20.91 -8.21
N LYS A 144 2.12 21.88 -7.53
CA LYS A 144 2.59 22.38 -6.21
C LYS A 144 2.56 21.28 -5.16
N ILE A 145 1.49 20.48 -5.10
CA ILE A 145 1.36 19.35 -4.17
C ILE A 145 2.47 18.32 -4.41
N HIS A 146 2.67 17.89 -5.66
CA HIS A 146 3.73 16.94 -5.99
C HIS A 146 5.12 17.45 -5.65
N ALA A 147 5.42 18.73 -5.93
CA ALA A 147 6.70 19.33 -5.57
C ALA A 147 6.95 19.39 -4.05
N PHE A 148 5.88 19.43 -3.25
CA PHE A 148 5.98 19.48 -1.78
C PHE A 148 6.09 18.08 -1.13
N GLN A 149 5.80 17.01 -1.87
CA GLN A 149 5.80 15.63 -1.38
C GLN A 149 7.13 15.24 -0.71
N ASP A 150 8.27 15.64 -1.26
CA ASP A 150 9.59 15.34 -0.69
C ASP A 150 9.78 15.98 0.69
N THR A 151 9.24 17.19 0.88
CA THR A 151 9.30 17.90 2.17
C THR A 151 8.44 17.19 3.24
N ILE A 152 7.33 16.58 2.83
CA ILE A 152 6.48 15.76 3.70
C ILE A 152 7.14 14.41 4.00
N ASN A 153 7.77 13.77 3.01
CA ASN A 153 8.47 12.50 3.20
C ASN A 153 9.62 12.64 4.22
N ASP A 154 10.29 13.79 4.22
CA ASP A 154 11.34 14.12 5.19
C ASP A 154 10.82 14.23 6.64
N LEU A 155 9.50 14.31 6.90
CA LEU A 155 8.93 14.26 8.26
C LEU A 155 9.09 12.91 8.95
N SER A 156 9.11 11.81 8.18
CA SER A 156 9.35 10.44 8.71
C SER A 156 10.69 10.31 9.44
N CYS A 157 11.58 11.26 9.19
CA CYS A 157 12.93 11.30 9.71
C CYS A 157 13.07 12.16 10.97
N PHE A 158 11.99 12.77 11.45
CA PHE A 158 12.00 13.61 12.63
C PHE A 158 12.20 12.75 13.88
N VAL A 159 12.94 13.28 14.84
CA VAL A 159 13.34 12.58 16.06
C VAL A 159 12.94 13.45 17.24
N ALA A 160 12.09 12.94 18.11
CA ALA A 160 11.89 13.53 19.43
C ALA A 160 13.02 13.05 20.33
N VAL A 161 13.86 13.97 20.80
CA VAL A 161 14.95 13.59 21.71
C VAL A 161 14.55 13.95 23.15
N VAL A 162 14.58 12.89 23.96
CA VAL A 162 14.15 12.72 25.34
C VAL A 162 15.32 13.02 26.29
N ASP A 163 15.14 13.95 27.23
CA ASP A 163 16.02 14.04 28.40
C ASP A 163 15.44 13.14 29.50
N GLU A 164 16.25 12.44 30.31
CA GLU A 164 15.81 11.44 31.31
C GLU A 164 14.94 11.99 32.49
N GLY A 165 14.32 13.17 32.35
CA GLY A 165 13.44 13.77 33.35
C GLY A 165 11.94 13.65 33.03
N ASP A 166 11.09 13.88 34.05
CA ASP A 166 9.62 13.76 34.01
C ASP A 166 8.91 14.62 32.93
N SER A 167 9.61 15.55 32.26
CA SER A 167 9.07 16.42 31.19
C SER A 167 9.31 15.89 29.76
N SER A 168 9.91 14.70 29.63
CA SER A 168 10.20 14.08 28.34
C SER A 168 8.93 13.66 27.58
N ASP A 169 8.03 12.95 28.26
CA ASP A 169 6.84 12.36 27.63
C ASP A 169 5.91 13.43 27.04
N GLU A 170 5.81 14.60 27.70
CA GLU A 170 5.02 15.73 27.21
C GLU A 170 5.58 16.32 25.91
N ARG A 171 6.92 16.44 25.81
CA ARG A 171 7.59 16.98 24.61
C ARG A 171 7.50 16.03 23.42
N VAL A 172 7.65 14.72 23.65
CA VAL A 172 7.48 13.69 22.62
C VAL A 172 6.03 13.69 22.13
N GLY A 173 5.06 13.67 23.05
CA GLY A 173 3.64 13.70 22.73
C GLY A 173 3.23 14.94 21.93
N LEU A 174 3.78 16.11 22.24
CA LEU A 174 3.50 17.34 21.48
C LEU A 174 4.03 17.27 20.03
N LEU A 175 5.22 16.70 19.82
CA LEU A 175 5.76 16.52 18.47
C LEU A 175 4.94 15.51 17.68
N GLU A 176 4.61 14.37 18.29
CA GLU A 176 3.77 13.33 17.68
C GLU A 176 2.40 13.88 17.28
N GLN A 177 1.74 14.61 18.19
CA GLN A 177 0.46 15.25 17.91
C GLN A 177 0.57 16.21 16.71
N ARG A 178 1.63 17.02 16.66
CA ARG A 178 1.84 17.97 15.57
C ARG A 178 2.10 17.28 14.23
N LEU A 179 2.89 16.21 14.22
CA LEU A 179 3.12 15.38 13.04
C LEU A 179 1.82 14.71 12.57
N GLN A 180 1.00 14.21 13.52
CA GLN A 180 -0.30 13.63 13.21
C GLN A 180 -1.24 14.66 12.58
N THR A 181 -1.37 15.86 13.16
CA THR A 181 -2.21 16.94 12.61
C THR A 181 -1.77 17.33 11.19
N ILE A 182 -0.46 17.45 10.95
CA ILE A 182 0.08 17.72 9.60
C ILE A 182 -0.24 16.58 8.65
N GLY A 183 -0.11 15.32 9.09
CA GLY A 183 -0.42 14.14 8.28
C GLY A 183 -1.90 14.05 7.90
N GLU A 184 -2.81 14.38 8.82
CA GLU A 184 -4.25 14.43 8.55
C GLU A 184 -4.61 15.52 7.55
N ARG A 185 -4.07 16.74 7.73
CA ARG A 185 -4.28 17.86 6.80
C ARG A 185 -3.71 17.56 5.42
N TRP A 186 -2.51 17.00 5.34
CA TRP A 186 -1.90 16.57 4.08
C TRP A 186 -2.77 15.54 3.34
N ARG A 187 -3.29 14.54 4.06
CA ARG A 187 -4.19 13.54 3.49
C ARG A 187 -5.46 14.19 2.93
N ALA A 188 -6.06 15.12 3.68
CA ALA A 188 -7.24 15.85 3.24
C ALA A 188 -6.98 16.69 1.97
N VAL A 189 -5.81 17.34 1.87
CA VAL A 189 -5.38 18.06 0.66
C VAL A 189 -5.28 17.12 -0.54
N CYS A 190 -4.66 15.94 -0.36
CA CYS A 190 -4.52 14.95 -1.44
C CYS A 190 -5.87 14.40 -1.90
N GLU A 191 -6.71 13.98 -0.95
CA GLU A 191 -8.05 13.45 -1.22
C GLU A 191 -8.91 14.49 -1.94
N TRP A 192 -8.90 15.74 -1.47
CA TRP A 192 -9.61 16.82 -2.15
C TRP A 192 -9.11 17.03 -3.57
N ALA A 193 -7.79 16.99 -3.78
CA ALA A 193 -7.22 17.17 -5.11
C ALA A 193 -7.66 16.06 -6.08
N GLU A 194 -7.66 14.80 -5.63
CA GLU A 194 -8.13 13.66 -6.42
C GLU A 194 -9.62 13.76 -6.74
N VAL A 195 -10.46 14.09 -5.75
CA VAL A 195 -11.90 14.30 -5.95
C VAL A 195 -12.14 15.45 -6.94
N ARG A 196 -11.39 16.54 -6.83
CA ARG A 196 -11.52 17.68 -7.73
C ARG A 196 -11.06 17.35 -9.16
N ALA A 197 -10.00 16.56 -9.32
CA ALA A 197 -9.56 16.07 -10.62
C ALA A 197 -10.66 15.24 -11.29
N ALA A 198 -11.26 14.29 -10.55
CA ALA A 198 -12.34 13.45 -11.05
C ALA A 198 -13.59 14.25 -11.45
N GLN A 199 -13.90 15.34 -10.74
CA GLN A 199 -15.01 16.24 -11.09
C GLN A 199 -14.77 17.03 -12.40
N LEU A 200 -13.51 17.39 -12.66
CA LEU A 200 -13.13 18.19 -13.83
C LEU A 200 -12.87 17.34 -15.08
N ASP A 201 -12.60 16.05 -14.91
CA ASP A 201 -12.30 15.12 -16.00
C ASP A 201 -13.47 15.01 -17.00
N GLY A 202 -13.20 15.28 -18.27
CA GLY A 202 -14.22 15.31 -19.35
C GLY A 202 -15.31 16.39 -19.22
N LEU A 203 -15.28 17.24 -18.18
CA LEU A 203 -16.34 18.25 -17.95
C LEU A 203 -16.39 19.30 -19.07
N ALA A 204 -15.22 19.78 -19.52
CA ALA A 204 -15.14 20.80 -20.56
C ALA A 204 -15.75 20.30 -21.89
N GLU A 205 -15.52 19.03 -22.22
CA GLU A 205 -16.07 18.38 -23.40
C GLU A 205 -17.57 18.16 -23.26
N LEU A 206 -18.04 17.68 -22.11
CA LEU A 206 -19.47 17.49 -21.84
C LEU A 206 -20.23 18.81 -21.96
N CYS A 207 -19.72 19.90 -21.38
CA CYS A 207 -20.28 21.24 -21.53
C CYS A 207 -20.35 21.69 -22.99
N ALA A 208 -19.26 21.52 -23.75
CA ALA A 208 -19.20 21.91 -25.16
C ALA A 208 -20.21 21.14 -26.01
N HIS A 209 -20.22 19.80 -25.93
CA HIS A 209 -21.14 18.96 -26.70
C HIS A 209 -22.61 19.22 -26.33
N THR A 210 -22.91 19.44 -25.06
CA THR A 210 -24.29 19.76 -24.63
C THR A 210 -24.77 21.05 -25.27
N ILE A 211 -23.93 22.10 -25.25
CA ILE A 211 -24.28 23.41 -25.83
C ILE A 211 -24.37 23.32 -27.36
N GLU A 212 -23.46 22.61 -28.03
CA GLU A 212 -23.47 22.44 -29.49
C GLU A 212 -24.77 21.79 -29.98
N VAL A 213 -25.17 20.67 -29.35
CA VAL A 213 -26.42 19.97 -29.70
C VAL A 213 -27.62 20.84 -29.35
N PHE A 214 -27.59 21.52 -28.19
CA PHE A 214 -28.65 22.42 -27.77
C PHE A 214 -28.87 23.54 -28.80
N ASP A 215 -27.82 24.25 -29.21
CA ASP A 215 -27.92 25.37 -30.15
C ASP A 215 -28.38 24.89 -31.53
N THR A 216 -27.83 23.78 -32.02
CA THR A 216 -28.23 23.16 -33.28
C THR A 216 -29.71 22.81 -33.29
N LEU A 217 -30.19 22.12 -32.24
CA LEU A 217 -31.58 21.72 -32.12
C LEU A 217 -32.51 22.94 -31.93
N ASN A 218 -32.05 23.99 -31.25
CA ASN A 218 -32.83 25.22 -31.09
C ASN A 218 -33.04 25.95 -32.42
N VAL A 219 -32.03 26.00 -33.29
CA VAL A 219 -32.15 26.55 -34.65
C VAL A 219 -33.13 25.71 -35.45
N TRP A 220 -32.97 24.38 -35.46
CA TRP A 220 -33.86 23.47 -36.15
C TRP A 220 -35.32 23.60 -35.70
N LEU A 221 -35.55 23.62 -34.38
CA LEU A 221 -36.88 23.82 -33.80
C LEU A 221 -37.52 25.14 -34.26
N LYS A 222 -36.75 26.24 -34.29
CA LYS A 222 -37.27 27.55 -34.75
C LYS A 222 -37.72 27.48 -36.21
N GLU A 223 -36.94 26.84 -37.07
CA GLU A 223 -37.28 26.68 -38.49
C GLU A 223 -38.55 25.84 -38.68
N ARG A 224 -38.66 24.70 -37.97
CA ARG A 224 -39.84 23.82 -38.04
C ARG A 224 -41.09 24.49 -37.47
N GLU A 225 -40.98 25.18 -36.34
CA GLU A 225 -42.08 25.95 -35.74
C GLU A 225 -42.61 27.00 -36.70
N HIS A 226 -41.70 27.69 -37.42
CA HIS A 226 -42.06 28.69 -38.42
C HIS A 226 -42.77 28.07 -39.63
N GLU A 227 -42.31 26.92 -40.12
CA GLU A 227 -42.95 26.21 -41.24
C GLU A 227 -44.40 25.82 -40.92
N LEU A 228 -44.67 25.38 -39.69
CA LEU A 228 -46.02 24.98 -39.26
C LEU A 228 -46.96 26.17 -38.99
N LEU A 229 -46.49 27.41 -38.89
CA LEU A 229 -47.36 28.60 -38.79
C LEU A 229 -48.24 28.78 -40.04
N GLY A 230 -47.80 28.27 -41.19
CA GLY A 230 -48.53 28.37 -42.45
C GLY A 230 -49.68 27.36 -42.64
N LEU A 231 -49.97 26.52 -41.64
CA LEU A 231 -51.05 25.53 -41.71
C LEU A 231 -52.41 26.21 -41.59
N LYS A 232 -53.30 25.93 -42.55
CA LYS A 232 -54.68 26.43 -42.58
C LYS A 232 -55.61 25.44 -41.89
N SER A 233 -56.70 25.93 -41.31
CA SER A 233 -57.79 25.07 -40.86
C SER A 233 -58.53 24.43 -42.05
N ALA A 234 -59.11 23.26 -41.84
CA ALA A 234 -59.76 22.47 -42.90
C ALA A 234 -60.83 23.26 -43.67
N HIS A 235 -61.56 24.19 -43.04
CA HIS A 235 -62.59 25.00 -43.70
C HIS A 235 -62.04 26.01 -44.71
N HIS A 236 -60.78 26.43 -44.58
CA HIS A 236 -60.11 27.37 -45.49
C HIS A 236 -59.37 26.68 -46.66
N LEU A 237 -59.52 25.36 -46.80
CA LEU A 237 -58.93 24.58 -47.89
C LEU A 237 -60.01 24.26 -48.93
N GLU A 238 -60.21 25.14 -49.90
CA GLU A 238 -61.32 25.05 -50.86
C GLU A 238 -61.00 24.08 -52.01
N ASP A 239 -59.74 24.02 -52.45
CA ASP A 239 -59.32 23.21 -53.58
C ASP A 239 -58.55 21.94 -53.15
N PRO A 240 -58.69 20.82 -53.89
CA PRO A 240 -57.97 19.58 -53.61
C PRO A 240 -56.44 19.72 -53.68
N GLU A 241 -55.93 20.67 -54.48
CA GLU A 241 -54.50 20.97 -54.55
C GLU A 241 -53.97 21.62 -53.27
N GLN A 242 -54.76 22.51 -52.64
CA GLN A 242 -54.40 23.12 -51.35
C GLN A 242 -54.38 22.09 -50.22
N VAL A 243 -55.32 21.14 -50.25
CA VAL A 243 -55.36 20.00 -49.33
C VAL A 243 -54.13 19.11 -49.52
N ALA A 244 -53.81 18.74 -50.77
CA ALA A 244 -52.66 17.91 -51.08
C ALA A 244 -51.34 18.58 -50.65
N GLU A 245 -51.19 19.90 -50.84
CA GLU A 245 -50.00 20.60 -50.37
C GLU A 245 -49.91 20.66 -48.85
N GLN A 246 -51.03 20.83 -48.14
CA GLN A 246 -51.01 20.80 -46.67
C GLN A 246 -50.68 19.40 -46.12
N VAL A 247 -51.19 18.33 -46.75
CA VAL A 247 -50.83 16.95 -46.42
C VAL A 247 -49.32 16.73 -46.65
N ARG A 248 -48.77 17.18 -47.78
CA ARG A 248 -47.32 17.08 -48.03
C ARG A 248 -46.49 17.84 -47.00
N LYS A 249 -46.92 19.04 -46.57
CA LYS A 249 -46.25 19.81 -45.51
C LYS A 249 -46.22 19.05 -44.18
N LEU A 250 -47.35 18.46 -43.78
CA LEU A 250 -47.43 17.65 -42.56
C LEU A 250 -46.53 16.41 -42.64
N GLN A 251 -46.55 15.69 -43.75
CA GLN A 251 -45.68 14.51 -43.95
C GLN A 251 -44.19 14.86 -43.95
N ARG A 252 -43.80 15.99 -44.56
CA ARG A 252 -42.42 16.48 -44.51
C ARG A 252 -42.00 16.84 -43.08
N ALA A 253 -42.89 17.49 -42.33
CA ALA A 253 -42.63 17.86 -40.95
C ALA A 253 -42.53 16.64 -40.02
N GLU A 254 -43.40 15.64 -40.20
CA GLU A 254 -43.35 14.35 -39.48
C GLU A 254 -42.06 13.58 -39.78
N ALA A 255 -41.70 13.44 -41.06
CA ALA A 255 -40.44 12.81 -41.46
C ALA A 255 -39.21 13.54 -40.91
N ALA A 256 -39.25 14.88 -40.85
CA ALA A 256 -38.17 15.68 -40.28
C ALA A 256 -38.06 15.49 -38.75
N LEU A 257 -39.18 15.39 -38.03
CA LEU A 257 -39.18 15.08 -36.59
C LEU A 257 -38.60 13.69 -36.31
N GLU A 258 -39.00 12.67 -37.08
CA GLU A 258 -38.46 11.32 -36.95
C GLU A 258 -36.94 11.31 -37.16
N ALA A 259 -36.45 12.04 -38.17
CA ALA A 259 -35.03 12.14 -38.47
C ALA A 259 -34.23 12.86 -37.36
N GLU A 260 -34.78 13.92 -36.76
CA GLU A 260 -34.11 14.71 -35.73
C GLU A 260 -34.30 14.15 -34.30
N HIS A 261 -35.14 13.13 -34.13
CA HIS A 261 -35.42 12.53 -32.83
C HIS A 261 -34.14 12.04 -32.11
N GLY A 262 -33.18 11.51 -32.87
CA GLY A 262 -31.88 11.10 -32.33
C GLY A 262 -31.09 12.25 -31.68
N SER A 263 -31.14 13.45 -32.26
CA SER A 263 -30.48 14.64 -31.71
C SER A 263 -31.15 15.11 -30.42
N PHE A 264 -32.48 15.05 -30.33
CA PHE A 264 -33.22 15.36 -29.10
C PHE A 264 -32.89 14.38 -27.97
N VAL A 265 -32.90 13.08 -28.25
CA VAL A 265 -32.51 12.04 -27.27
C VAL A 265 -31.07 12.24 -26.80
N ARG A 266 -30.14 12.54 -27.72
CA ARG A 266 -28.75 12.85 -27.40
C ARG A 266 -28.63 14.07 -26.48
N LEU A 267 -29.36 15.14 -26.76
CA LEU A 267 -29.36 16.34 -25.91
C LEU A 267 -29.86 16.02 -24.50
N SER A 268 -30.93 15.23 -24.38
CA SER A 268 -31.47 14.81 -23.09
C SER A 268 -30.45 14.01 -22.27
N GLN A 269 -29.78 13.05 -22.90
CA GLN A 269 -28.72 12.24 -22.26
C GLN A 269 -27.56 13.12 -21.77
N LEU A 270 -27.03 13.98 -22.63
CA LEU A 270 -25.92 14.88 -22.28
C LEU A 270 -26.31 15.88 -21.17
N SER A 271 -27.54 16.41 -21.23
CA SER A 271 -28.06 17.34 -20.22
C SER A 271 -28.24 16.67 -18.87
N CYS A 272 -28.77 15.43 -18.84
CA CYS A 272 -28.90 14.63 -17.61
C CYS A 272 -27.54 14.30 -17.00
N GLU A 273 -26.56 13.91 -17.82
CA GLU A 273 -25.19 13.67 -17.34
C GLU A 273 -24.58 14.95 -16.76
N LEU A 274 -24.70 16.08 -17.46
CA LEU A 274 -24.17 17.36 -17.00
C LEU A 274 -24.84 17.83 -15.70
N VAL A 275 -26.16 17.66 -15.57
CA VAL A 275 -26.90 17.94 -14.33
C VAL A 275 -26.36 17.09 -13.18
N ALA A 276 -26.21 15.78 -13.38
CA ALA A 276 -25.71 14.87 -12.35
C ALA A 276 -24.31 15.26 -11.85
N ARG A 277 -23.43 15.73 -12.75
CA ARG A 277 -22.10 16.22 -12.38
C ARG A 277 -22.14 17.54 -11.62
N LEU A 278 -23.03 18.46 -12.01
CA LEU A 278 -23.15 19.78 -11.39
C LEU A 278 -23.96 19.77 -10.08
N GLU A 279 -24.83 18.80 -9.84
CA GLU A 279 -25.80 18.80 -8.72
C GLU A 279 -25.13 19.02 -7.35
N LYS A 280 -24.00 18.36 -7.09
CA LYS A 280 -23.27 18.46 -5.81
C LYS A 280 -22.35 19.68 -5.70
N GLY A 281 -21.90 20.24 -6.84
CA GLY A 281 -20.84 21.26 -6.88
C GLY A 281 -21.30 22.64 -7.34
N ASN A 282 -22.41 22.72 -8.07
CA ASN A 282 -22.99 23.95 -8.63
C ASN A 282 -24.48 23.73 -8.97
N GLY A 283 -25.32 23.64 -7.93
CA GLY A 283 -26.76 23.40 -8.09
C GLY A 283 -27.49 24.48 -8.89
N ALA A 284 -27.01 25.73 -8.87
CA ALA A 284 -27.58 26.80 -9.69
C ALA A 284 -27.40 26.52 -11.19
N ALA A 285 -26.19 26.14 -11.60
CA ALA A 285 -25.93 25.76 -13.00
C ALA A 285 -26.67 24.49 -13.41
N ALA A 286 -26.78 23.50 -12.52
CA ALA A 286 -27.55 22.28 -12.78
C ALA A 286 -29.02 22.62 -13.08
N ASN A 287 -29.63 23.53 -12.30
CA ASN A 287 -30.99 23.99 -12.54
C ASN A 287 -31.14 24.74 -13.86
N ASP A 288 -30.14 25.53 -14.26
CA ASP A 288 -30.16 26.23 -15.55
C ASP A 288 -30.11 25.26 -16.74
N VAL A 289 -29.31 24.19 -16.66
CA VAL A 289 -29.31 23.11 -17.67
C VAL A 289 -30.68 22.42 -17.73
N ARG A 290 -31.29 22.12 -16.58
CA ARG A 290 -32.62 21.52 -16.50
C ARG A 290 -33.68 22.38 -17.18
N ARG A 291 -33.72 23.68 -16.87
CA ARG A 291 -34.64 24.65 -17.51
C ARG A 291 -34.46 24.73 -19.03
N ARG A 292 -33.21 24.70 -19.52
CA ARG A 292 -32.92 24.71 -20.95
C ARG A 292 -33.45 23.45 -21.63
N LEU A 293 -33.23 22.28 -21.04
CA LEU A 293 -33.77 21.02 -21.54
C LEU A 293 -35.30 21.03 -21.54
N ASP A 294 -35.94 21.47 -20.44
CA ASP A 294 -37.40 21.57 -20.34
C ASP A 294 -38.00 22.45 -21.43
N THR A 295 -37.34 23.59 -21.72
CA THR A 295 -37.77 24.50 -22.80
C THR A 295 -37.74 23.82 -24.16
N VAL A 296 -36.69 23.05 -24.45
CA VAL A 296 -36.56 22.32 -25.72
C VAL A 296 -37.58 21.19 -25.80
N THR A 297 -37.79 20.44 -24.71
CA THR A 297 -38.79 19.37 -24.62
C THR A 297 -40.20 19.91 -24.86
N GLN A 298 -40.59 21.01 -24.20
CA GLN A 298 -41.89 21.63 -24.41
C GLN A 298 -42.10 22.07 -25.86
N ARG A 299 -41.07 22.65 -26.50
CA ARG A 299 -41.14 23.06 -27.91
C ARG A 299 -41.28 21.87 -28.85
N TRP A 300 -40.54 20.79 -28.59
CA TRP A 300 -40.66 19.53 -29.31
C TRP A 300 -42.08 18.94 -29.19
N ASP A 301 -42.61 18.82 -27.98
CA ASP A 301 -43.95 18.29 -27.73
C ASP A 301 -45.04 19.14 -28.40
N ASN A 302 -44.89 20.47 -28.37
CA ASN A 302 -45.80 21.38 -29.06
C ASN A 302 -45.78 21.19 -30.59
N LEU A 303 -44.63 20.91 -31.19
CA LEU A 303 -44.54 20.60 -32.63
C LEU A 303 -45.27 19.30 -32.96
N VAL A 304 -45.03 18.24 -32.17
CA VAL A 304 -45.69 16.94 -32.32
C VAL A 304 -47.21 17.12 -32.23
N ALA A 305 -47.70 17.76 -31.16
CA ALA A 305 -49.12 17.99 -30.95
C ALA A 305 -49.77 18.80 -32.08
N ARG A 306 -49.07 19.81 -32.62
CA ARG A 306 -49.59 20.61 -33.75
C ARG A 306 -49.69 19.79 -35.03
N ILE A 307 -48.72 18.93 -35.32
CA ILE A 307 -48.76 18.06 -36.50
C ILE A 307 -49.91 17.06 -36.37
N GLU A 308 -50.02 16.40 -35.22
CA GLU A 308 -51.10 15.45 -34.94
C GLU A 308 -52.49 16.11 -35.05
N GLU A 309 -52.66 17.30 -34.48
CA GLU A 309 -53.94 18.02 -34.50
C GLU A 309 -54.36 18.40 -35.92
N HIS A 310 -53.45 18.95 -36.74
CA HIS A 310 -53.76 19.30 -38.13
C HIS A 310 -53.96 18.06 -39.02
N SER A 311 -53.20 16.98 -38.80
CA SER A 311 -53.41 15.69 -39.47
C SER A 311 -54.78 15.11 -39.14
N ARG A 312 -55.16 15.09 -37.85
CA ARG A 312 -56.47 14.65 -37.37
C ARG A 312 -57.60 15.49 -37.95
N MET A 313 -57.46 16.81 -37.97
CA MET A 313 -58.44 17.75 -38.53
C MET A 313 -58.70 17.47 -40.03
N LEU A 314 -57.65 17.22 -40.82
CA LEU A 314 -57.76 16.91 -42.24
C LEU A 314 -58.50 15.59 -42.48
N VAL A 315 -58.21 14.55 -41.70
CA VAL A 315 -58.92 13.26 -41.76
C VAL A 315 -60.40 13.41 -41.40
N GLN A 316 -60.70 14.08 -40.29
CA GLN A 316 -62.07 14.24 -39.79
C GLN A 316 -62.95 15.08 -40.73
N SER A 317 -62.36 16.04 -41.43
CA SER A 317 -63.06 16.85 -42.43
C SER A 317 -63.36 16.10 -43.73
N GLY A 318 -62.89 14.85 -43.88
CA GLY A 318 -63.03 14.05 -45.10
C GLY A 318 -62.19 14.55 -46.28
N LYS A 319 -61.33 15.55 -46.07
CA LYS A 319 -60.49 16.16 -47.12
C LYS A 319 -59.23 15.34 -47.40
N ALA A 320 -58.74 14.56 -46.43
CA ALA A 320 -57.61 13.65 -46.60
C ALA A 320 -57.96 12.23 -46.12
N ASP A 321 -57.50 11.21 -46.85
CA ASP A 321 -57.58 9.81 -46.41
C ASP A 321 -56.42 9.49 -45.46
N VAL A 322 -56.65 8.64 -44.45
CA VAL A 322 -55.63 8.16 -43.49
C VAL A 322 -54.43 7.55 -44.22
N ARG A 323 -54.67 6.92 -45.38
CA ARG A 323 -53.62 6.35 -46.24
C ARG A 323 -52.75 7.40 -46.94
N GLN A 324 -53.27 8.61 -47.16
CA GLN A 324 -52.53 9.71 -47.78
C GLN A 324 -51.63 10.42 -46.77
N LEU A 325 -51.89 10.28 -45.46
CA LEU A 325 -51.05 10.82 -44.39
C LEU A 325 -49.98 9.81 -43.95
N LYS A 326 -50.26 8.50 -43.99
CA LYS A 326 -49.24 7.45 -43.77
C LYS A 326 -48.19 7.44 -44.90
N HIS A 327 -46.93 7.46 -44.52
CA HIS A 327 -45.74 7.44 -45.38
C HIS A 327 -45.87 6.59 -46.66
N THR A 328 -45.60 7.20 -47.81
CA THR A 328 -45.10 6.50 -49.01
C THR A 328 -43.65 6.91 -49.21
N ALA A 329 -42.72 5.99 -48.98
CA ALA A 329 -41.31 6.21 -49.29
C ALA A 329 -41.11 6.29 -50.81
N PRO A 330 -40.28 7.21 -51.35
CA PRO A 330 -40.02 7.29 -52.77
C PRO A 330 -39.13 6.12 -53.23
N PRO A 331 -39.31 5.58 -54.46
CA PRO A 331 -38.48 4.49 -54.97
C PRO A 331 -37.08 5.02 -55.29
N ALA A 332 -36.07 4.50 -54.59
CA ALA A 332 -34.67 4.72 -54.91
C ALA A 332 -34.39 4.21 -56.34
N ALA A 333 -33.96 5.11 -57.21
CA ALA A 333 -33.52 4.80 -58.55
C ALA A 333 -32.29 3.88 -58.51
N HIS A 334 -32.30 2.89 -59.41
CA HIS A 334 -31.24 1.92 -59.64
C HIS A 334 -29.84 2.56 -59.76
N SER A 335 -28.89 2.08 -58.96
CA SER A 335 -27.54 1.85 -59.46
C SER A 335 -26.98 0.55 -58.89
N SER A 336 -26.64 -0.32 -59.83
CA SER A 336 -26.01 -1.64 -59.72
C SER A 336 -24.63 -1.62 -59.03
N GLY A 337 -24.32 -2.67 -58.26
CA GLY A 337 -22.95 -3.09 -57.95
C GLY A 337 -22.80 -3.63 -56.54
N GLY A 338 -22.82 -4.96 -56.40
CA GLY A 338 -22.97 -5.66 -55.12
C GLY A 338 -21.72 -5.83 -54.26
N MET A 339 -21.96 -6.25 -53.01
CA MET A 339 -21.44 -7.49 -52.40
C MET A 339 -22.06 -7.66 -51.01
N GLU A 340 -22.73 -8.79 -50.80
CA GLU A 340 -23.27 -9.25 -49.52
C GLU A 340 -22.18 -9.80 -48.60
N GLN A 341 -22.15 -9.33 -47.35
CA GLN A 341 -21.98 -10.09 -46.10
C GLN A 341 -22.69 -9.24 -45.02
N GLY A 342 -23.60 -9.67 -44.15
CA GLY A 342 -24.01 -11.00 -43.73
C GLY A 342 -24.15 -11.01 -42.20
N MET A 343 -25.09 -10.26 -41.61
CA MET A 343 -25.56 -10.48 -40.23
C MET A 343 -27.07 -10.18 -40.11
N LYS A 344 -27.82 -11.21 -39.71
CA LYS A 344 -29.28 -11.25 -39.61
C LYS A 344 -29.77 -10.54 -38.36
N ALA A 345 -30.67 -9.57 -38.53
CA ALA A 345 -31.57 -9.10 -37.49
C ALA A 345 -32.98 -9.53 -37.86
N ASP A 346 -33.51 -10.48 -37.09
CA ASP A 346 -34.85 -11.05 -37.28
C ASP A 346 -35.61 -10.90 -35.96
N ARG A 347 -36.41 -9.84 -35.85
CA ARG A 347 -37.72 -9.84 -35.17
C ARG A 347 -38.36 -8.46 -35.28
N PHE A 348 -39.30 -8.36 -36.20
CA PHE A 348 -40.40 -7.40 -36.15
C PHE A 348 -41.15 -7.53 -34.81
N VAL A 349 -41.21 -6.44 -34.05
CA VAL A 349 -42.24 -6.24 -33.01
C VAL A 349 -43.13 -5.12 -33.51
N LYS A 350 -44.41 -5.44 -33.70
CA LYS A 350 -45.49 -4.50 -34.02
C LYS A 350 -45.53 -3.41 -32.94
N ALA A 351 -45.55 -2.16 -33.38
CA ALA A 351 -45.95 -1.03 -32.56
C ALA A 351 -47.40 -1.25 -32.10
N ASN A 352 -47.59 -1.28 -30.78
CA ASN A 352 -48.91 -1.15 -30.17
C ASN A 352 -49.08 0.33 -29.81
N GLU A 353 -50.11 0.94 -30.36
CA GLU A 353 -50.62 2.26 -29.97
C GLU A 353 -50.99 2.21 -28.48
N THR A 354 -50.23 2.85 -27.60
CA THR A 354 -50.70 3.48 -26.34
C THR A 354 -49.52 4.10 -25.59
N SER A 355 -49.75 5.30 -25.05
CA SER A 355 -48.89 6.02 -24.08
C SER A 355 -47.63 6.72 -24.60
N LEU A 356 -47.83 7.78 -25.38
CA LEU A 356 -47.04 9.00 -25.22
C LEU A 356 -47.65 9.84 -24.08
N LYS A 357 -47.18 9.57 -22.85
CA LYS A 357 -47.24 10.53 -21.74
C LYS A 357 -45.86 10.62 -21.14
N VAL A 358 -45.14 11.66 -21.56
CA VAL A 358 -43.92 12.14 -20.92
C VAL A 358 -44.27 12.43 -19.46
N THR A 359 -43.77 11.59 -18.56
CA THR A 359 -43.92 11.82 -17.13
C THR A 359 -42.93 12.90 -16.76
N THR A 360 -43.44 14.08 -16.43
CA THR A 360 -42.66 15.24 -16.00
C THR A 360 -41.89 14.93 -14.72
N LEU A 361 -40.66 15.46 -14.64
CA LEU A 361 -39.66 15.30 -13.57
C LEU A 361 -40.10 15.82 -12.17
N GLU A 362 -41.33 16.32 -12.02
CA GLU A 362 -41.91 16.74 -10.73
C GLU A 362 -42.43 15.56 -9.89
N ALA A 363 -42.65 14.38 -10.48
CA ALA A 363 -43.14 13.20 -9.75
C ALA A 363 -42.05 12.46 -8.93
N ILE A 364 -40.77 12.81 -9.07
CA ILE A 364 -39.65 12.14 -8.39
C ILE A 364 -39.13 12.95 -7.18
N GLN A 365 -39.53 14.22 -7.05
CA GLN A 365 -39.05 15.09 -5.96
C GLN A 365 -39.92 15.09 -4.70
N ALA A 366 -41.00 14.31 -4.65
CA ALA A 366 -41.91 14.23 -3.50
C ALA A 366 -41.60 13.11 -2.48
N GLU A 367 -40.57 12.26 -2.72
CA GLU A 367 -40.24 11.14 -1.81
C GLU A 367 -38.93 11.28 -1.03
N ARG A 368 -38.30 12.47 -1.00
CA ARG A 368 -37.13 12.70 -0.15
C ARG A 368 -37.21 14.03 0.59
N GLY A 369 -37.82 13.96 1.78
CA GLY A 369 -37.73 15.00 2.80
C GLY A 369 -38.20 14.47 4.17
N GLU A 370 -37.22 14.25 5.06
CA GLU A 370 -37.32 14.20 6.53
C GLU A 370 -37.94 12.90 7.14
N THR A 371 -37.42 12.26 8.18
CA THR A 371 -36.75 12.72 9.41
C THR A 371 -35.80 11.67 10.03
N THR A 372 -34.97 12.14 10.96
CA THR A 372 -34.04 11.43 11.83
C THR A 372 -34.69 10.78 13.08
N SER A 373 -33.95 9.80 13.62
CA SER A 373 -33.80 9.31 15.03
C SER A 373 -34.94 8.56 15.76
N ASP A 374 -34.59 7.33 16.18
CA ASP A 374 -34.73 6.66 17.51
C ASP A 374 -36.12 6.66 18.20
N THR A 375 -36.73 5.58 18.73
CA THR A 375 -36.27 4.36 19.44
C THR A 375 -37.50 3.46 19.73
N GLU A 376 -37.28 2.14 19.82
CA GLU A 376 -37.94 1.11 20.68
C GLU A 376 -39.42 0.66 20.50
N ASP A 377 -39.53 -0.64 20.18
CA ASP A 377 -40.35 -1.76 20.70
C ASP A 377 -41.90 -1.88 20.59
N GLU A 378 -42.26 -3.00 19.94
CA GLU A 378 -43.23 -4.06 20.24
C GLU A 378 -44.78 -3.87 20.23
N GLU A 379 -45.40 -4.95 19.74
CA GLU A 379 -46.82 -5.35 19.83
C GLU A 379 -47.92 -4.54 19.14
N ALA A 380 -48.37 -5.02 17.97
CA ALA A 380 -49.80 -5.20 17.68
C ALA A 380 -50.04 -6.11 16.46
N LYS A 381 -50.17 -7.41 16.72
CA LYS A 381 -50.96 -8.32 15.88
C LYS A 381 -52.44 -8.03 16.06
N ASN A 382 -53.20 -8.27 14.99
CA ASN A 382 -54.66 -8.35 14.85
C ASN A 382 -55.41 -7.07 14.47
N GLN A 383 -56.31 -7.30 13.50
CA GLN A 383 -57.42 -6.46 13.03
C GLN A 383 -57.04 -5.49 11.90
N VAL A 384 -57.22 -5.91 10.65
CA VAL A 384 -58.39 -5.52 9.85
C VAL A 384 -58.62 -6.62 8.80
N THR A 385 -59.43 -7.59 9.19
CA THR A 385 -60.27 -8.33 8.26
C THR A 385 -61.49 -7.46 7.98
N THR A 386 -62.07 -7.57 6.79
CA THR A 386 -63.35 -6.98 6.35
C THR A 386 -63.25 -5.64 5.63
N LEU A 387 -62.86 -5.66 4.34
CA LEU A 387 -63.33 -4.70 3.32
C LEU A 387 -62.99 -5.15 1.87
N GLU A 388 -63.06 -6.46 1.58
CA GLU A 388 -62.89 -6.99 0.21
C GLU A 388 -64.00 -7.99 -0.16
N ALA A 389 -65.24 -7.64 0.19
CA ALA A 389 -66.42 -8.32 -0.32
C ALA A 389 -67.37 -7.27 -0.87
N ILE A 390 -67.21 -6.95 -2.16
CA ILE A 390 -68.21 -6.57 -3.17
C ILE A 390 -67.41 -5.96 -4.34
N GLN A 391 -66.98 -6.82 -5.27
CA GLN A 391 -66.79 -6.53 -6.70
C GLN A 391 -66.42 -7.83 -7.41
N ALA A 392 -67.30 -8.82 -7.32
CA ALA A 392 -67.27 -10.01 -8.16
C ALA A 392 -68.59 -10.08 -8.91
N GLU A 393 -68.70 -9.33 -10.01
CA GLU A 393 -69.64 -9.61 -11.10
C GLU A 393 -69.32 -8.72 -12.30
N ARG A 394 -68.34 -9.14 -13.09
CA ARG A 394 -68.30 -9.02 -14.56
C ARG A 394 -67.16 -9.88 -15.08
N GLY A 395 -67.52 -10.85 -15.91
CA GLY A 395 -66.59 -11.85 -16.41
C GLY A 395 -65.61 -11.29 -17.43
N GLU A 396 -64.38 -11.80 -17.37
CA GLU A 396 -63.44 -11.99 -18.48
C GLU A 396 -62.29 -12.89 -17.99
N THR A 397 -62.58 -14.15 -17.67
CA THR A 397 -61.62 -15.10 -17.05
C THR A 397 -60.67 -15.76 -18.07
N THR A 398 -60.02 -14.98 -18.93
CA THR A 398 -58.94 -15.53 -19.79
C THR A 398 -57.68 -14.66 -19.87
N SER A 399 -57.72 -13.34 -19.66
CA SER A 399 -56.50 -12.50 -19.70
C SER A 399 -55.73 -12.44 -18.38
N ASP A 400 -56.43 -12.43 -17.24
CA ASP A 400 -55.80 -12.25 -15.93
C ASP A 400 -54.98 -13.49 -15.50
N THR A 401 -55.38 -14.68 -15.97
CA THR A 401 -54.62 -15.92 -15.75
C THR A 401 -53.32 -15.95 -16.54
N GLU A 402 -53.31 -15.46 -17.78
CA GLU A 402 -52.11 -15.44 -18.63
C GLU A 402 -51.08 -14.41 -18.13
N ASP A 403 -51.53 -13.26 -17.62
CA ASP A 403 -50.66 -12.22 -17.05
C ASP A 403 -50.03 -12.67 -15.71
N GLU A 404 -50.80 -13.29 -14.82
CA GLU A 404 -50.25 -13.87 -13.58
C GLU A 404 -49.34 -15.08 -13.84
N GLU A 405 -49.62 -15.88 -14.87
CA GLU A 405 -48.76 -16.99 -15.27
C GLU A 405 -47.43 -16.49 -15.86
N ALA A 406 -47.44 -15.38 -16.61
CA ALA A 406 -46.23 -14.71 -17.09
C ALA A 406 -45.37 -14.14 -15.94
N LYS A 407 -46.00 -13.48 -14.94
CA LYS A 407 -45.31 -12.99 -13.73
C LYS A 407 -44.70 -14.12 -12.92
N ASN A 408 -45.46 -15.21 -12.72
CA ASN A 408 -44.97 -16.40 -12.05
C ASN A 408 -43.81 -17.04 -12.83
N GLN A 409 -43.82 -17.02 -14.17
CA GLN A 409 -42.73 -17.55 -14.98
C GLN A 409 -41.42 -16.77 -14.81
N VAL A 410 -41.49 -15.45 -14.65
CA VAL A 410 -40.32 -14.59 -14.35
C VAL A 410 -39.75 -14.94 -12.97
N LEU A 411 -40.61 -15.02 -11.94
CA LEU A 411 -40.19 -15.41 -10.59
C LEU A 411 -39.57 -16.83 -10.58
N GLU A 412 -40.24 -17.80 -11.19
CA GLU A 412 -39.76 -19.19 -11.27
C GLU A 412 -38.44 -19.32 -12.02
N ARG A 413 -38.18 -18.43 -12.99
CA ARG A 413 -36.89 -18.38 -13.69
C ARG A 413 -35.79 -17.90 -12.74
N PHE A 414 -36.02 -16.81 -12.01
CA PHE A 414 -35.08 -16.30 -11.03
C PHE A 414 -34.81 -17.32 -9.90
N LEU A 415 -35.86 -17.94 -9.36
CA LEU A 415 -35.73 -18.97 -8.32
C LEU A 415 -34.94 -20.18 -8.83
N ARG A 416 -35.10 -20.58 -10.10
CA ARG A 416 -34.27 -21.62 -10.72
C ARG A 416 -32.80 -21.20 -10.85
N HIS A 417 -32.51 -19.94 -11.19
CA HIS A 417 -31.14 -19.44 -11.23
C HIS A 417 -30.50 -19.43 -9.83
N VAL A 418 -31.23 -18.97 -8.81
CA VAL A 418 -30.80 -19.02 -7.40
C VAL A 418 -30.53 -20.47 -6.98
N ALA A 419 -31.45 -21.39 -7.25
CA ALA A 419 -31.31 -22.80 -6.89
C ALA A 419 -30.12 -23.47 -7.60
N LYS A 420 -29.92 -23.17 -8.89
CA LYS A 420 -28.79 -23.67 -9.68
C LYS A 420 -27.46 -23.18 -9.10
N LEU A 421 -27.32 -21.88 -8.84
CA LEU A 421 -26.07 -21.36 -8.27
C LEU A 421 -25.86 -21.87 -6.83
N THR A 422 -26.93 -22.04 -6.04
CA THR A 422 -26.87 -22.65 -4.71
C THR A 422 -26.31 -24.08 -4.80
N ALA A 423 -26.78 -24.89 -5.75
CA ALA A 423 -26.28 -26.24 -5.97
C ALA A 423 -24.82 -26.27 -6.46
N GLU A 424 -24.44 -25.35 -7.37
CA GLU A 424 -23.05 -25.19 -7.80
C GLU A 424 -22.12 -24.80 -6.63
N MET A 425 -22.63 -24.09 -5.63
CA MET A 425 -21.86 -23.63 -4.45
C MET A 425 -21.78 -24.66 -3.32
N GLU A 426 -22.57 -25.72 -3.38
CA GLU A 426 -22.64 -26.74 -2.32
C GLU A 426 -21.28 -27.38 -1.99
N PRO A 427 -20.38 -27.69 -2.97
CA PRO A 427 -19.03 -28.19 -2.66
C PRO A 427 -18.18 -27.20 -1.85
N LEU A 428 -18.25 -25.90 -2.17
CA LEU A 428 -17.56 -24.84 -1.43
C LEU A 428 -18.14 -24.66 -0.03
N ARG A 429 -19.47 -24.81 0.09
CA ARG A 429 -20.19 -24.77 1.36
C ARG A 429 -19.81 -25.94 2.27
N ALA A 430 -19.79 -27.15 1.72
CA ALA A 430 -19.38 -28.36 2.43
C ALA A 430 -17.92 -28.24 2.88
N TRP A 431 -17.02 -27.77 2.02
CA TRP A 431 -15.64 -27.47 2.37
C TRP A 431 -15.54 -26.43 3.50
N SER A 432 -16.24 -25.29 3.39
CA SER A 432 -16.22 -24.23 4.41
C SER A 432 -16.68 -24.73 5.79
N SER A 433 -17.64 -25.66 5.81
CA SER A 433 -18.13 -26.27 7.06
C SER A 433 -17.18 -27.30 7.69
N THR A 434 -16.32 -27.92 6.88
CA THR A 434 -15.44 -29.03 7.30
C THR A 434 -13.99 -28.62 7.47
N PHE A 435 -13.57 -27.53 6.82
CA PHE A 435 -12.20 -27.04 6.83
C PHE A 435 -11.83 -26.40 8.16
N GLN A 436 -10.76 -26.90 8.78
CA GLN A 436 -10.18 -26.38 10.01
C GLN A 436 -8.71 -26.04 9.78
N VAL A 437 -8.26 -24.91 10.32
CA VAL A 437 -6.87 -24.43 10.18
C VAL A 437 -5.95 -25.14 11.17
N SER A 438 -4.86 -25.74 10.69
CA SER A 438 -3.81 -26.37 11.50
C SER A 438 -2.64 -25.39 11.69
N LYS A 439 -2.07 -25.37 12.89
CA LYS A 439 -0.90 -24.53 13.24
C LYS A 439 0.45 -25.25 13.05
N LYS A 440 0.46 -26.45 12.46
CA LYS A 440 1.70 -27.20 12.23
C LYS A 440 2.36 -26.70 10.94
N SER A 441 3.60 -26.19 11.03
CA SER A 441 4.34 -25.56 9.92
C SER A 441 4.43 -26.45 8.66
N ASP A 442 4.56 -27.78 8.81
CA ASP A 442 4.60 -28.72 7.68
C ASP A 442 3.27 -28.84 6.90
N GLN A 443 2.15 -28.39 7.48
CA GLN A 443 0.83 -28.40 6.87
C GLN A 443 0.38 -27.01 6.40
N VAL A 444 0.93 -25.92 6.94
CA VAL A 444 0.54 -24.53 6.63
C VAL A 444 0.60 -24.25 5.13
N ARG A 445 1.70 -24.61 4.46
CA ARG A 445 1.87 -24.40 3.00
C ARG A 445 0.81 -25.13 2.17
N LYS A 446 0.47 -26.36 2.53
CA LYS A 446 -0.58 -27.15 1.85
C LYS A 446 -1.95 -26.49 2.05
N MET A 447 -2.20 -25.98 3.24
CA MET A 447 -3.45 -25.32 3.58
C MET A 447 -3.60 -23.96 2.91
N ILE A 448 -2.51 -23.19 2.78
CA ILE A 448 -2.46 -21.96 1.97
C ILE A 448 -2.82 -22.29 0.52
N SER A 449 -2.20 -23.32 -0.06
CA SER A 449 -2.51 -23.74 -1.44
C SER A 449 -3.99 -24.14 -1.60
N VAL A 450 -4.57 -24.85 -0.63
CA VAL A 450 -6.00 -25.19 -0.64
C VAL A 450 -6.86 -23.94 -0.53
N CYS A 451 -6.55 -23.00 0.38
CA CYS A 451 -7.30 -21.74 0.52
C CYS A 451 -7.19 -20.86 -0.73
N GLN A 452 -6.02 -20.81 -1.37
CA GLN A 452 -5.79 -20.09 -2.63
C GLN A 452 -6.61 -20.70 -3.78
N GLU A 453 -6.68 -22.03 -3.89
CA GLU A 453 -7.53 -22.72 -4.86
C GLU A 453 -9.02 -22.35 -4.65
N LYS A 454 -9.47 -22.31 -3.38
CA LYS A 454 -10.85 -21.94 -3.05
C LYS A 454 -11.14 -20.45 -3.27
N LEU A 455 -10.16 -19.56 -3.09
CA LEU A 455 -10.28 -18.14 -3.45
C LEU A 455 -10.49 -17.95 -4.95
N ILE A 456 -9.76 -18.69 -5.79
CA ILE A 456 -9.95 -18.66 -7.25
C ILE A 456 -11.37 -19.14 -7.59
N GLN A 457 -11.82 -20.23 -6.98
CA GLN A 457 -13.18 -20.75 -7.16
C GLN A 457 -14.26 -19.74 -6.71
N ILE A 458 -14.04 -18.98 -5.64
CA ILE A 458 -14.95 -17.90 -5.23
C ILE A 458 -14.97 -16.79 -6.29
N LYS A 459 -13.81 -16.35 -6.75
CA LYS A 459 -13.71 -15.25 -7.72
C LYS A 459 -14.44 -15.56 -9.03
N ASP A 460 -14.38 -16.81 -9.50
CA ASP A 460 -15.13 -17.27 -10.67
C ASP A 460 -16.66 -17.23 -10.46
N GLN A 461 -17.11 -17.45 -9.23
CA GLN A 461 -18.52 -17.55 -8.88
C GLN A 461 -19.12 -16.18 -8.50
N GLU A 462 -18.29 -15.24 -8.03
CA GLU A 462 -18.63 -13.85 -7.78
C GLU A 462 -19.25 -13.18 -9.00
N ALA A 463 -18.70 -13.45 -10.20
CA ALA A 463 -19.27 -12.96 -11.45
C ALA A 463 -20.70 -13.46 -11.70
N LYS A 464 -21.05 -14.68 -11.24
CA LYS A 464 -22.41 -15.23 -11.34
C LYS A 464 -23.33 -14.69 -10.25
N VAL A 465 -22.82 -14.44 -9.05
CA VAL A 465 -23.55 -13.78 -7.95
C VAL A 465 -23.94 -12.37 -8.36
N ASN A 466 -23.02 -11.60 -8.94
CA ASN A 466 -23.30 -10.24 -9.42
C ASN A 466 -24.37 -10.22 -10.53
N ARG A 467 -24.37 -11.22 -11.41
CA ARG A 467 -25.45 -11.37 -12.42
C ARG A 467 -26.80 -11.65 -11.77
N LEU A 468 -26.86 -12.52 -10.76
CA LEU A 468 -28.08 -12.79 -9.99
C LEU A 468 -28.58 -11.54 -9.26
N GLN A 469 -27.67 -10.70 -8.75
CA GLN A 469 -28.03 -9.43 -8.14
C GLN A 469 -28.61 -8.43 -9.15
N LEU A 470 -28.00 -8.32 -10.33
CA LEU A 470 -28.54 -7.51 -11.43
C LEU A 470 -29.90 -8.01 -11.93
N GLU A 471 -30.11 -9.33 -11.98
CA GLU A 471 -31.42 -9.92 -12.30
C GLU A 471 -32.49 -9.53 -11.26
N LEU A 472 -32.14 -9.50 -9.97
CA LEU A 472 -33.03 -9.07 -8.89
C LEU A 472 -33.35 -7.56 -8.99
N GLU A 473 -32.36 -6.72 -9.27
CA GLU A 473 -32.55 -5.28 -9.50
C GLU A 473 -33.46 -5.01 -10.71
N HIS A 474 -33.26 -5.75 -11.81
CA HIS A 474 -34.13 -5.66 -12.97
C HIS A 474 -35.56 -6.10 -12.66
N MET A 475 -35.75 -7.08 -11.77
CA MET A 475 -37.08 -7.44 -11.28
C MET A 475 -37.73 -6.30 -10.48
N HIS A 476 -37.00 -5.60 -9.62
CA HIS A 476 -37.50 -4.43 -8.88
C HIS A 476 -37.86 -3.25 -9.79
N LEU A 477 -37.15 -3.09 -10.90
CA LEU A 477 -37.43 -2.06 -11.91
C LEU A 477 -38.57 -2.45 -12.86
N SER A 478 -38.97 -3.72 -12.88
CA SER A 478 -40.05 -4.18 -13.74
C SER A 478 -41.42 -3.82 -13.13
N SER A 479 -42.18 -2.99 -13.84
CA SER A 479 -43.51 -2.52 -13.45
C SER A 479 -44.59 -3.61 -13.44
N ASN A 480 -44.24 -4.85 -13.82
CA ASN A 480 -45.20 -5.92 -14.07
C ASN A 480 -45.25 -6.95 -12.93
N LEU A 481 -44.37 -6.89 -11.93
CA LEU A 481 -44.34 -7.85 -10.81
C LEU A 481 -45.10 -7.32 -9.58
N THR A 482 -45.81 -8.21 -8.88
CA THR A 482 -46.48 -7.82 -7.63
C THR A 482 -45.49 -7.78 -6.46
N PRO A 483 -45.79 -7.02 -5.38
CA PRO A 483 -44.97 -7.01 -4.16
C PRO A 483 -44.75 -8.41 -3.55
N ALA A 484 -45.70 -9.33 -3.72
CA ALA A 484 -45.57 -10.70 -3.24
C ALA A 484 -44.52 -11.51 -4.02
N HIS A 485 -44.40 -11.30 -5.33
CA HIS A 485 -43.36 -11.92 -6.16
C HIS A 485 -41.97 -11.40 -5.81
N LEU A 486 -41.84 -10.06 -5.66
CA LEU A 486 -40.58 -9.43 -5.26
C LEU A 486 -40.13 -9.88 -3.87
N LYS A 487 -41.06 -10.03 -2.92
CA LYS A 487 -40.76 -10.57 -1.59
C LYS A 487 -40.18 -11.99 -1.66
N LYS A 488 -40.79 -12.90 -2.42
CA LYS A 488 -40.29 -14.28 -2.59
C LYS A 488 -38.90 -14.32 -3.22
N ALA A 489 -38.63 -13.44 -4.20
CA ALA A 489 -37.33 -13.35 -4.84
C ALA A 489 -36.25 -12.82 -3.89
N ASN A 490 -36.58 -11.77 -3.13
CA ASN A 490 -35.71 -11.21 -2.10
C ASN A 490 -35.38 -12.24 -1.01
N ASP A 491 -36.38 -12.95 -0.48
CA ASP A 491 -36.18 -13.98 0.55
C ASP A 491 -35.25 -15.11 0.05
N ALA A 492 -35.42 -15.53 -1.21
CA ALA A 492 -34.57 -16.55 -1.82
C ALA A 492 -33.13 -16.08 -2.03
N PHE A 493 -32.94 -14.84 -2.53
CA PHE A 493 -31.63 -14.25 -2.71
C PHE A 493 -30.92 -13.99 -1.38
N GLU A 494 -31.62 -13.49 -0.36
CA GLU A 494 -31.06 -13.24 0.97
C GLU A 494 -30.57 -14.54 1.62
N LYS A 495 -31.35 -15.62 1.51
CA LYS A 495 -30.95 -16.95 1.99
C LYS A 495 -29.69 -17.46 1.27
N PHE A 496 -29.58 -17.22 -0.03
CA PHE A 496 -28.38 -17.53 -0.81
C PHE A 496 -27.18 -16.66 -0.37
N ALA A 497 -27.37 -15.34 -0.26
CA ALA A 497 -26.34 -14.38 0.12
C ALA A 497 -25.75 -14.66 1.51
N LYS A 498 -26.58 -15.07 2.48
CA LYS A 498 -26.11 -15.54 3.80
C LYS A 498 -25.19 -16.76 3.69
N GLY A 499 -25.52 -17.69 2.78
CA GLY A 499 -24.67 -18.84 2.48
C GLY A 499 -23.35 -18.44 1.84
N TRP A 500 -23.39 -17.56 0.84
CA TRP A 500 -22.24 -17.00 0.16
C TRP A 500 -21.27 -16.28 1.10
N ALA A 501 -21.79 -15.35 1.92
CA ALA A 501 -21.01 -14.58 2.88
C ALA A 501 -20.25 -15.49 3.86
N ARG A 502 -20.90 -16.54 4.37
CA ARG A 502 -20.26 -17.49 5.28
C ARG A 502 -19.06 -18.21 4.66
N ILE A 503 -19.11 -18.52 3.36
CA ILE A 503 -17.99 -19.16 2.65
C ILE A 503 -16.83 -18.16 2.50
N VAL A 504 -17.13 -16.93 2.06
CA VAL A 504 -16.13 -15.85 1.90
C VAL A 504 -15.44 -15.55 3.22
N THR A 505 -16.19 -15.30 4.29
CA THR A 505 -15.65 -15.01 5.62
C THR A 505 -14.76 -16.14 6.12
N LYS A 506 -15.17 -17.41 5.94
CA LYS A 506 -14.39 -18.56 6.39
C LYS A 506 -13.04 -18.68 5.67
N ILE A 507 -13.00 -18.35 4.38
CA ILE A 507 -11.77 -18.36 3.57
C ILE A 507 -10.87 -17.21 3.96
N SER A 508 -11.42 -16.01 4.14
CA SER A 508 -10.66 -14.83 4.59
C SER A 508 -10.07 -15.02 5.99
N GLU A 509 -10.83 -15.57 6.94
CA GLU A 509 -10.33 -15.92 8.28
C GLU A 509 -9.22 -16.96 8.20
N ALA A 510 -9.41 -18.02 7.39
CA ALA A 510 -8.38 -19.04 7.21
C ALA A 510 -7.11 -18.47 6.58
N MET A 511 -7.26 -17.61 5.56
CA MET A 511 -6.14 -16.92 4.92
C MET A 511 -5.44 -16.01 5.91
N ASN A 512 -6.14 -15.16 6.65
CA ASN A 512 -5.51 -14.27 7.64
C ASN A 512 -4.72 -15.04 8.72
N VAL A 513 -5.20 -16.21 9.15
CA VAL A 513 -4.47 -17.06 10.12
C VAL A 513 -3.25 -17.73 9.47
N LEU A 514 -3.34 -18.09 8.20
CA LEU A 514 -2.27 -18.77 7.45
C LEU A 514 -1.22 -17.80 6.88
N THR A 515 -1.60 -16.58 6.51
CA THR A 515 -0.72 -15.50 6.02
C THR A 515 -0.24 -14.58 7.15
N GLY A 516 -0.89 -14.65 8.31
CA GLY A 516 -0.40 -14.07 9.57
C GLY A 516 0.65 -14.92 10.27
N HIS A 517 1.01 -16.10 9.73
CA HIS A 517 2.30 -16.71 10.01
C HIS A 517 3.35 -15.90 9.24
N ASP A 518 4.05 -15.08 9.99
CA ASP A 518 5.19 -14.30 9.54
C ASP A 518 6.12 -15.19 8.69
N GLU A 519 6.24 -14.90 7.39
CA GLU A 519 7.27 -15.54 6.57
C GLU A 519 8.68 -15.22 7.12
N GLY A 520 8.81 -14.21 7.98
CA GLY A 520 9.99 -13.97 8.81
C GLY A 520 10.27 -15.12 9.78
N ASP A 521 9.26 -15.79 10.34
CA ASP A 521 9.44 -16.89 11.30
C ASP A 521 9.95 -18.18 10.61
N GLU A 522 9.52 -18.50 9.38
CA GLU A 522 10.01 -19.70 8.67
C GLU A 522 11.45 -19.52 8.17
N GLU A 523 11.81 -18.38 7.56
CA GLU A 523 13.21 -18.10 7.17
C GLU A 523 14.12 -18.04 8.40
N THR A 524 13.65 -17.47 9.51
CA THR A 524 14.41 -17.40 10.77
C THR A 524 14.58 -18.77 11.41
N LEU A 525 13.56 -19.64 11.36
CA LEU A 525 13.64 -21.02 11.84
C LEU A 525 14.60 -21.87 11.00
N VAL A 526 14.56 -21.72 9.67
CA VAL A 526 15.50 -22.40 8.76
C VAL A 526 16.92 -21.91 9.00
N ALA A 527 17.12 -20.60 9.12
CA ALA A 527 18.42 -20.00 9.45
C ALA A 527 18.96 -20.56 10.78
N LYS A 528 18.13 -20.58 11.83
CA LYS A 528 18.49 -21.14 13.14
C LYS A 528 18.81 -22.64 13.08
N GLY A 529 18.10 -23.39 12.25
CA GLY A 529 18.37 -24.81 12.02
C GLY A 529 19.73 -25.05 11.35
N ILE A 530 20.11 -24.22 10.38
CA ILE A 530 21.43 -24.27 9.73
C ILE A 530 22.53 -23.93 10.75
N GLU A 531 22.33 -22.91 11.59
CA GLU A 531 23.29 -22.54 12.66
C GLU A 531 23.54 -23.68 13.63
N GLN A 532 22.48 -24.28 14.16
CA GLN A 532 22.59 -25.42 15.08
C GLN A 532 23.28 -26.62 14.44
N TRP A 533 23.04 -26.87 13.14
CA TRP A 533 23.72 -27.94 12.43
C TRP A 533 25.21 -27.65 12.27
N ILE A 534 25.60 -26.42 11.93
CA ILE A 534 27.01 -26.00 11.83
C ILE A 534 27.71 -26.16 13.19
N GLU A 535 27.11 -25.67 14.27
CA GLU A 535 27.65 -25.80 15.64
C GLU A 535 27.79 -27.27 16.07
N GLY A 536 26.84 -28.13 15.66
CA GLY A 536 26.89 -29.56 15.94
C GLY A 536 27.93 -30.32 15.10
N CYS A 537 28.24 -29.84 13.91
CA CYS A 537 29.15 -30.51 12.97
C CYS A 537 30.58 -30.61 13.51
N ASP A 538 31.07 -29.59 14.21
CA ASP A 538 32.44 -29.62 14.75
C ASP A 538 32.66 -30.79 15.71
N LYS A 539 31.69 -31.08 16.59
CA LYS A 539 31.76 -32.23 17.50
C LYS A 539 31.79 -33.55 16.73
N VAL A 540 30.97 -33.66 15.69
CA VAL A 540 30.91 -34.86 14.85
C VAL A 540 32.23 -35.05 14.10
N LEU A 541 32.79 -34.00 13.51
CA LEU A 541 34.06 -34.04 12.79
C LEU A 541 35.22 -34.47 13.70
N CYS A 542 35.29 -33.95 14.93
CA CYS A 542 36.30 -34.36 15.92
C CYS A 542 36.20 -35.84 16.31
N GLU A 543 34.99 -36.39 16.37
CA GLU A 543 34.78 -37.82 16.65
C GLU A 543 35.10 -38.71 15.43
N LEU A 544 34.85 -38.23 14.20
CA LEU A 544 35.15 -38.97 12.98
C LEU A 544 36.65 -39.21 12.77
N VAL A 545 37.51 -38.31 13.23
CA VAL A 545 38.99 -38.48 13.17
C VAL A 545 39.44 -39.72 13.95
N LYS A 546 38.75 -40.06 15.05
CA LYS A 546 39.11 -41.15 15.97
C LYS A 546 38.65 -42.54 15.50
N LEU A 547 37.86 -42.61 14.42
CA LEU A 547 37.26 -43.86 13.93
C LEU A 547 38.12 -44.57 12.87
N PRO A 548 38.01 -45.90 12.75
CA PRO A 548 38.64 -46.67 11.68
C PRO A 548 38.23 -46.16 10.29
N VAL A 549 39.16 -46.22 9.34
CA VAL A 549 39.03 -45.63 7.98
C VAL A 549 37.73 -46.03 7.28
N GLU A 550 37.33 -47.29 7.40
CA GLU A 550 36.14 -47.84 6.73
C GLU A 550 34.81 -47.32 7.33
N GLU A 551 34.77 -47.07 8.64
CA GLU A 551 33.60 -46.50 9.31
C GLU A 551 33.58 -44.97 9.16
N ARG A 552 34.76 -44.35 9.15
CA ARG A 552 34.95 -42.92 8.85
C ARG A 552 34.45 -42.57 7.45
N THR A 553 34.81 -43.32 6.41
CA THR A 553 34.35 -43.07 5.03
C THR A 553 32.82 -43.14 4.90
N LYS A 554 32.19 -44.16 5.51
CA LYS A 554 30.72 -44.31 5.50
C LYS A 554 30.01 -43.13 6.18
N ARG A 555 30.55 -42.63 7.31
CA ARG A 555 29.96 -41.49 8.02
C ARG A 555 30.27 -40.14 7.38
N VAL A 556 31.45 -39.97 6.78
CA VAL A 556 31.81 -38.79 5.97
C VAL A 556 30.85 -38.65 4.77
N ALA A 557 30.53 -39.74 4.07
CA ALA A 557 29.56 -39.72 2.97
C ALA A 557 28.16 -39.28 3.44
N LYS A 558 27.72 -39.72 4.63
CA LYS A 558 26.46 -39.28 5.23
C LYS A 558 26.49 -37.79 5.61
N LEU A 559 27.62 -37.30 6.12
CA LEU A 559 27.80 -35.88 6.45
C LEU A 559 27.77 -35.00 5.18
N GLN A 560 28.37 -35.48 4.08
CA GLN A 560 28.30 -34.83 2.76
C GLN A 560 26.85 -34.75 2.24
N GLN A 561 26.05 -35.80 2.44
CA GLN A 561 24.63 -35.78 2.09
C GLN A 561 23.85 -34.76 2.94
N GLN A 562 24.13 -34.66 4.24
CA GLN A 562 23.51 -33.66 5.11
C GLN A 562 23.91 -32.23 4.74
N LEU A 563 25.17 -32.02 4.35
CA LEU A 563 25.65 -30.72 3.87
C LEU A 563 24.88 -30.26 2.62
N LEU A 564 24.63 -31.17 1.67
CA LEU A 564 23.83 -30.87 0.48
C LEU A 564 22.40 -30.45 0.85
N THR A 565 21.80 -31.08 1.86
CA THR A 565 20.50 -30.68 2.38
C THR A 565 20.53 -29.27 2.97
N GLN A 566 21.59 -28.89 3.68
CA GLN A 566 21.72 -27.53 4.21
C GLN A 566 21.97 -26.48 3.12
N ASP A 567 22.70 -26.83 2.05
CA ASP A 567 22.85 -25.97 0.87
C ASP A 567 21.49 -25.69 0.20
N ASN A 568 20.61 -26.69 0.15
CA ASN A 568 19.24 -26.51 -0.35
C ASN A 568 18.42 -25.63 0.61
N ASN A 569 18.54 -25.83 1.92
CA ASN A 569 17.85 -24.98 2.92
C ASN A 569 18.34 -23.52 2.87
N LEU A 570 19.61 -23.29 2.57
CA LEU A 570 20.18 -21.95 2.39
C LEU A 570 19.53 -21.21 1.21
N SER A 571 19.08 -21.94 0.17
CA SER A 571 18.38 -21.31 -0.97
C SER A 571 17.05 -20.67 -0.56
N PHE A 572 16.43 -21.14 0.53
CA PHE A 572 15.15 -20.69 1.07
C PHE A 572 15.22 -19.34 1.81
N ILE A 573 16.41 -18.90 2.20
CA ILE A 573 16.62 -17.60 2.86
C ILE A 573 16.79 -16.55 1.77
N GLU A 574 15.80 -15.68 1.57
CA GLU A 574 15.81 -14.65 0.52
C GLU A 574 15.76 -13.23 1.08
N LYS A 575 15.13 -13.02 2.24
CA LYS A 575 14.88 -11.69 2.80
C LYS A 575 16.09 -11.09 3.51
N ASP A 576 16.95 -11.93 4.08
CA ASP A 576 18.18 -11.49 4.76
C ASP A 576 19.44 -11.94 4.00
N PRO A 577 19.94 -11.12 3.05
CA PRO A 577 21.13 -11.45 2.27
C PRO A 577 22.41 -11.51 3.14
N LEU A 578 22.45 -10.80 4.27
CA LEU A 578 23.58 -10.80 5.17
C LEU A 578 23.65 -12.11 5.96
N LYS A 579 22.54 -12.54 6.56
CA LYS A 579 22.43 -13.83 7.25
C LYS A 579 22.71 -14.99 6.30
N LYS A 580 22.19 -14.95 5.08
CA LYS A 580 22.48 -15.95 4.02
C LYS A 580 23.98 -16.03 3.74
N ALA A 581 24.68 -14.90 3.61
CA ALA A 581 26.12 -14.88 3.35
C ALA A 581 26.94 -15.47 4.51
N ILE A 582 26.55 -15.19 5.76
CA ILE A 582 27.20 -15.72 6.97
C ILE A 582 27.05 -17.24 7.03
N LEU A 583 25.84 -17.76 6.85
CA LEU A 583 25.56 -19.20 6.88
C LEU A 583 26.29 -19.94 5.75
N LYS A 584 26.30 -19.36 4.54
CA LYS A 584 27.06 -19.89 3.40
C LYS A 584 28.54 -20.07 3.75
N LYS A 585 29.16 -19.05 4.36
CA LYS A 585 30.56 -19.12 4.78
C LYS A 585 30.80 -20.21 5.81
N GLY A 586 29.88 -20.40 6.76
CA GLY A 586 29.94 -21.49 7.74
C GLY A 586 29.87 -22.89 7.09
N LEU A 587 28.94 -23.09 6.15
CA LEU A 587 28.84 -24.34 5.40
C LEU A 587 30.09 -24.62 4.55
N ASP A 588 30.71 -23.59 3.96
CA ASP A 588 31.95 -23.74 3.19
C ASP A 588 33.15 -24.16 4.05
N ILE A 589 33.21 -23.71 5.32
CA ILE A 589 34.23 -24.16 6.28
C ILE A 589 34.03 -25.65 6.59
N VAL A 590 32.81 -26.07 6.91
CA VAL A 590 32.47 -27.48 7.16
C VAL A 590 32.80 -28.34 5.94
N ARG A 591 32.48 -27.87 4.72
CA ARG A 591 32.79 -28.52 3.44
C ARG A 591 34.28 -28.82 3.29
N LYS A 592 35.15 -27.86 3.59
CA LYS A 592 36.61 -28.03 3.52
C LYS A 592 37.12 -29.05 4.53
N ARG A 593 36.62 -29.01 5.77
CA ARG A 593 37.01 -29.98 6.81
C ARG A 593 36.59 -31.41 6.46
N ILE A 594 35.40 -31.58 5.86
CA ILE A 594 34.94 -32.87 5.36
C ILE A 594 35.86 -33.41 4.25
N ALA A 595 36.31 -32.53 3.34
CA ALA A 595 37.24 -32.91 2.27
C ALA A 595 38.61 -33.34 2.83
N ALA A 596 39.14 -32.64 3.83
CA ALA A 596 40.39 -32.99 4.49
C ALA A 596 40.35 -34.38 5.17
N LEU A 597 39.18 -34.80 5.68
CA LEU A 597 39.00 -36.14 6.27
C LEU A 597 38.90 -37.27 5.23
N ALA A 598 38.75 -36.95 3.95
CA ALA A 598 38.66 -37.90 2.85
C ALA A 598 40.02 -38.24 2.22
N GLU A 599 41.05 -37.43 2.46
CA GLU A 599 42.42 -37.66 1.97
C GLU A 599 43.25 -38.45 3.01
N GLU A 600 44.08 -39.39 2.54
CA GLU A 600 44.86 -40.26 3.44
C GLU A 600 46.02 -39.50 4.11
N PRO A 601 46.32 -39.78 5.40
CA PRO A 601 47.42 -39.12 6.09
C PRO A 601 48.77 -39.69 5.63
N THR A 602 49.52 -38.90 4.85
CA THR A 602 50.95 -39.19 4.62
C THR A 602 51.73 -38.98 5.92
N THR A 603 52.42 -40.03 6.36
CA THR A 603 53.18 -40.19 7.61
C THR A 603 54.37 -39.22 7.83
N SER A 604 54.50 -38.17 7.01
CA SER A 604 55.49 -37.09 7.16
C SER A 604 54.97 -35.90 7.98
N ALA A 605 53.66 -35.67 8.03
CA ALA A 605 53.09 -34.46 8.67
C ALA A 605 53.12 -34.52 10.20
N GLY A 606 52.89 -35.70 10.79
CA GLY A 606 52.82 -35.85 12.25
C GLY A 606 54.14 -35.59 12.99
N ASN A 607 55.30 -35.88 12.37
CA ASN A 607 56.60 -35.55 12.97
C ASN A 607 56.89 -34.05 12.89
N ALA A 608 56.56 -33.39 11.78
CA ALA A 608 56.74 -31.95 11.61
C ALA A 608 55.84 -31.14 12.56
N GLU A 609 54.59 -31.59 12.78
CA GLU A 609 53.69 -30.97 13.76
C GLU A 609 54.23 -31.08 15.18
N GLN A 610 54.78 -32.24 15.53
CA GLN A 610 55.32 -32.47 16.87
C GLN A 610 56.60 -31.65 17.13
N GLU A 611 57.46 -31.48 16.12
CA GLU A 611 58.63 -30.60 16.18
C GLU A 611 58.24 -29.12 16.31
N LEU A 612 57.28 -28.65 15.51
CA LEU A 612 56.83 -27.24 15.57
C LEU A 612 56.13 -26.93 16.89
N ASN A 613 55.36 -27.88 17.43
CA ASN A 613 54.69 -27.71 18.71
C ASN A 613 55.71 -27.63 19.87
N GLN A 614 56.80 -28.41 19.82
CA GLN A 614 57.91 -28.28 20.76
C GLN A 614 58.65 -26.94 20.62
N GLU A 615 58.79 -26.43 19.39
CA GLU A 615 59.40 -25.11 19.17
C GLU A 615 58.54 -23.98 19.76
N LEU A 616 57.21 -24.04 19.61
CA LEU A 616 56.27 -23.07 20.16
C LEU A 616 56.22 -23.08 21.69
N ASP A 617 56.42 -24.26 22.30
CA ASP A 617 56.50 -24.44 23.76
C ASP A 617 57.88 -24.14 24.36
N GLY A 618 58.87 -23.83 23.53
CA GLY A 618 60.21 -23.45 23.96
C GLY A 618 60.26 -22.09 24.68
N GLU A 619 61.44 -21.72 25.16
CA GLU A 619 61.64 -20.41 25.80
C GLU A 619 61.62 -19.27 24.76
N TRP A 620 60.88 -18.21 25.08
CA TRP A 620 60.75 -16.99 24.28
C TRP A 620 61.25 -15.79 25.08
N CYS A 621 61.94 -14.86 24.41
CA CYS A 621 62.47 -13.68 25.07
C CYS A 621 61.39 -12.83 25.75
N THR A 622 61.76 -12.22 26.87
CA THR A 622 60.94 -11.25 27.61
C THR A 622 61.24 -9.82 27.15
N VAL A 623 60.43 -8.86 27.60
CA VAL A 623 60.59 -7.44 27.27
C VAL A 623 61.93 -6.87 27.77
N GLY A 624 62.56 -5.98 26.98
CA GLY A 624 63.77 -5.26 27.39
C GLY A 624 64.91 -5.22 26.37
N ASP A 625 65.07 -6.25 25.54
CA ASP A 625 66.07 -6.30 24.46
C ASP A 625 65.39 -6.28 23.09
N VAL A 626 65.55 -5.18 22.35
CA VAL A 626 64.89 -4.94 21.06
C VAL A 626 65.44 -5.86 19.97
N GLU A 627 66.75 -6.09 19.91
CA GLU A 627 67.34 -6.95 18.87
C GLU A 627 66.97 -8.41 19.07
N ALA A 628 66.85 -8.86 20.33
CA ALA A 628 66.37 -10.20 20.65
C ALA A 628 64.88 -10.37 20.26
N LEU A 629 64.03 -9.39 20.59
CA LEU A 629 62.60 -9.44 20.25
C LEU A 629 62.33 -9.39 18.74
N ASP A 630 63.12 -8.62 17.97
CA ASP A 630 63.03 -8.62 16.50
C ASP A 630 63.29 -10.01 15.91
N LYS A 631 64.30 -10.73 16.43
CA LYS A 631 64.63 -12.10 16.00
C LYS A 631 63.54 -13.10 16.38
N GLU A 632 62.94 -12.95 17.57
CA GLU A 632 61.84 -13.83 18.02
C GLU A 632 60.53 -13.55 17.28
N VAL A 633 60.22 -12.30 16.91
CA VAL A 633 59.06 -12.01 16.02
C VAL A 633 59.26 -12.69 14.67
N GLN A 634 60.45 -12.59 14.07
CA GLN A 634 60.75 -13.30 12.82
C GLN A 634 60.67 -14.83 12.98
N ARG A 635 61.07 -15.36 14.15
CA ARG A 635 60.93 -16.79 14.46
C ARG A 635 59.45 -17.20 14.54
N ALA A 636 58.61 -16.43 15.23
CA ALA A 636 57.17 -16.68 15.30
C ALA A 636 56.49 -16.56 13.92
N GLU A 637 56.92 -15.62 13.08
CA GLU A 637 56.43 -15.51 11.70
C GLU A 637 56.80 -16.72 10.84
N ARG A 638 58.02 -17.23 10.99
CA ARG A 638 58.42 -18.49 10.33
C ARG A 638 57.56 -19.65 10.81
N ALA A 639 57.29 -19.77 12.10
CA ALA A 639 56.45 -20.82 12.66
C ALA A 639 55.01 -20.77 12.10
N VAL A 640 54.40 -19.60 12.01
CA VAL A 640 53.07 -19.41 11.38
C VAL A 640 53.08 -19.80 9.90
N ASN A 641 54.12 -19.41 9.17
CA ASN A 641 54.23 -19.74 7.75
C ASN A 641 54.41 -21.24 7.53
N ILE A 642 55.21 -21.92 8.36
CA ILE A 642 55.38 -23.38 8.32
C ILE A 642 54.05 -24.08 8.65
N ALA A 643 53.36 -23.66 9.72
CA ALA A 643 52.08 -24.24 10.13
C ALA A 643 51.02 -24.13 9.02
N ARG A 644 50.95 -22.97 8.34
CA ARG A 644 50.00 -22.72 7.25
C ARG A 644 50.38 -23.42 5.94
N GLN A 645 51.67 -23.51 5.60
CA GLN A 645 52.14 -24.14 4.36
C GLN A 645 52.11 -25.68 4.43
N ALA A 646 52.28 -26.25 5.63
CA ALA A 646 52.23 -27.69 5.87
C ALA A 646 50.83 -28.23 6.21
N ASP A 647 49.79 -27.39 6.11
CA ASP A 647 48.38 -27.71 6.40
C ASP A 647 48.19 -28.40 7.77
N MET A 648 48.86 -27.87 8.80
CA MET A 648 48.82 -28.39 10.16
C MET A 648 47.48 -28.15 10.84
N SER A 649 47.21 -28.88 11.92
CA SER A 649 46.01 -28.77 12.74
C SER A 649 45.72 -27.32 13.16
N SER A 650 44.42 -26.98 13.17
CA SER A 650 43.94 -25.63 13.53
C SER A 650 44.48 -25.18 14.89
N ASP A 651 44.65 -26.10 15.84
CA ASP A 651 45.17 -25.82 17.17
C ASP A 651 46.64 -25.36 17.13
N ILE A 652 47.48 -25.96 16.27
CA ILE A 652 48.89 -25.56 16.09
C ILE A 652 48.99 -24.22 15.36
N VAL A 653 48.16 -24.02 14.33
CA VAL A 653 48.09 -22.75 13.61
C VAL A 653 47.66 -21.60 14.54
N GLU A 654 46.61 -21.81 15.33
CA GLU A 654 46.12 -20.83 16.30
C GLU A 654 47.17 -20.55 17.40
N LYS A 655 47.87 -21.59 17.88
CA LYS A 655 48.96 -21.45 18.84
C LYS A 655 50.14 -20.65 18.28
N ALA A 656 50.53 -20.89 17.02
CA ALA A 656 51.57 -20.13 16.34
C ALA A 656 51.17 -18.66 16.13
N GLU A 657 49.92 -18.40 15.73
CA GLU A 657 49.40 -17.05 15.54
C GLU A 657 49.28 -16.29 16.87
N THR A 658 48.86 -16.97 17.93
CA THR A 658 48.81 -16.41 19.29
C THR A 658 50.21 -16.03 19.76
N LYS A 659 51.21 -16.88 19.51
CA LYS A 659 52.61 -16.58 19.86
C LYS A 659 53.18 -15.42 19.04
N LYS A 660 52.86 -15.34 17.75
CA LYS A 660 53.23 -14.18 16.92
C LYS A 660 52.66 -12.88 17.50
N ALA A 661 51.37 -12.86 17.82
CA ALA A 661 50.71 -11.68 18.39
C ALA A 661 51.33 -11.28 19.75
N GLU A 662 51.65 -12.26 20.60
CA GLU A 662 52.33 -12.04 21.89
C GLU A 662 53.72 -11.40 21.71
N MET A 663 54.53 -11.88 20.77
CA MET A 663 55.86 -11.33 20.50
C MET A 663 55.81 -9.94 19.86
N GLU A 664 54.86 -9.69 18.95
CA GLU A 664 54.64 -8.37 18.36
C GLU A 664 54.23 -7.32 19.40
N GLU A 665 53.39 -7.70 20.36
CA GLU A 665 52.96 -6.82 21.44
C GLU A 665 54.12 -6.52 22.41
N ARG A 666 54.93 -7.53 22.76
CA ARG A 666 56.15 -7.35 23.57
C ARG A 666 57.16 -6.42 22.90
N ARG A 667 57.33 -6.57 21.58
CA ARG A 667 58.17 -5.69 20.76
C ARG A 667 57.66 -4.26 20.77
N ARG A 668 56.34 -4.06 20.55
CA ARG A 668 55.71 -2.73 20.62
C ARG A 668 55.90 -2.08 21.98
N ALA A 669 55.65 -2.81 23.06
CA ALA A 669 55.82 -2.31 24.42
C ALA A 669 57.28 -1.90 24.72
N THR A 670 58.26 -2.72 24.29
CA THR A 670 59.68 -2.44 24.49
C THR A 670 60.14 -1.21 23.70
N HIS A 671 59.74 -1.08 22.43
CA HIS A 671 60.03 0.12 21.63
C HIS A 671 59.40 1.39 22.22
N ALA A 672 58.14 1.32 22.65
CA ALA A 672 57.47 2.45 23.27
C ALA A 672 58.15 2.89 24.59
N ALA A 673 58.70 1.95 25.36
CA ALA A 673 59.48 2.25 26.54
C ALA A 673 60.83 2.92 26.19
N GLN A 674 61.52 2.43 25.16
CA GLN A 674 62.80 2.99 24.71
C GLN A 674 62.64 4.41 24.15
N GLU A 675 61.58 4.69 23.40
CA GLU A 675 61.27 6.04 22.91
C GLU A 675 61.01 7.01 24.05
N LYS A 676 60.28 6.56 25.08
CA LYS A 676 60.04 7.37 26.29
C LYS A 676 61.32 7.62 27.08
N MET A 677 62.20 6.62 27.21
CA MET A 677 63.52 6.79 27.83
C MET A 677 64.38 7.77 27.04
N LYS A 678 64.45 7.65 25.72
CA LYS A 678 65.20 8.57 24.86
C LYS A 678 64.67 10.00 24.93
N ALA A 679 63.35 10.18 24.96
CA ALA A 679 62.74 11.50 25.16
C ALA A 679 63.08 12.10 26.53
N ALA A 680 63.21 11.26 27.57
CA ALA A 680 63.66 11.70 28.89
C ALA A 680 65.16 12.05 28.91
N GLU A 681 66.02 11.27 28.24
CA GLU A 681 67.45 11.54 28.07
C GLU A 681 67.71 12.82 27.27
N ASP A 682 67.02 13.02 26.15
CA ASP A 682 67.07 14.25 25.36
C ASP A 682 66.60 15.46 26.19
N GLY A 683 65.60 15.25 27.05
CA GLY A 683 65.15 16.24 28.03
C GLY A 683 66.27 16.59 29.04
N LEU A 684 66.90 15.58 29.62
CA LEU A 684 68.01 15.74 30.58
C LEU A 684 69.24 16.43 29.96
N GLN A 685 69.63 16.07 28.73
CA GLN A 685 70.74 16.73 28.03
C GLN A 685 70.44 18.21 27.71
N ARG A 686 69.19 18.57 27.41
CA ARG A 686 68.78 19.98 27.26
C ARG A 686 68.92 20.76 28.57
N TYR A 687 68.67 20.12 29.70
CA TYR A 687 68.90 20.71 31.02
C TYR A 687 70.39 20.82 31.37
N ASP A 688 71.22 19.84 31.02
CA ASP A 688 72.66 19.87 31.30
C ASP A 688 73.41 20.95 30.49
N ILE A 689 73.01 21.18 29.23
CA ILE A 689 73.54 22.28 28.40
C ILE A 689 73.13 23.65 28.96
N SER A 690 71.99 23.74 29.66
CA SER A 690 71.55 24.98 30.31
C SER A 690 72.31 25.30 31.60
N PHE A 691 72.97 24.31 32.22
CA PHE A 691 73.77 24.48 33.45
C PHE A 691 75.26 24.80 33.19
N ILE A 692 75.79 24.47 32.01
CA ILE A 692 77.19 24.80 31.61
C ILE A 692 77.29 26.23 31.01
N ARG A 693 76.17 26.94 30.84
CA ARG A 693 76.10 28.29 30.26
C ARG A 693 75.63 29.39 31.23
N ILE A 694 75.74 29.14 32.52
CA ILE A 694 75.73 30.13 33.60
C ILE A 694 77.15 30.15 34.18
#